data_AF-A0A6N6M7L7-F1
#
_entry.id   AF-A0A6N6M7L7-F1
#
_cell.length_a   1.000
_cell.length_b   1.000
_cell.length_c   1.000
_cell.angle_alpha   90.00
_cell.angle_beta   90.00
_cell.angle_gamma   90.00
#
_symmetry.space_group_name_H-M   'P 1'
#
loop_
_entity.id
_entity.type
_entity.pdbx_description
1 polymer ?
#
loop_
_entity_poly.entity_id
_entity_poly.type
_entity_poly.pdbx_seq_one_letter_code
_entity_poly.pdbx_strand_id
1 'polypeptide(L)'
;MNLTKKDIGVILTIVLLLIAMVGGSLFIFNLLLKDRVENEQNYLSRESQICAEQIERSFNQFRYDVEFLFSNSENNFFGQSQLSTSELADIKSLMVEHRDLIKSMTISSEGGSRRVKWYGKGTFEVQQIDTTLQFEDSANQLKFINGYNNAFLTTENGAVIFELKTNEFVNDQFRRYFSSLDSYKSLLDASGVIASDNPGGNRLFTTNNILETPLKEAFEAEVATSLEVDLKINENGEQESFVTAFYPVNIYGESIGLVFAMPKSVVVDSIRQNLFFVIAVNLLVIVLVVFVFSRSIQQLRKSAQELRENRQNLEKLIDQQKLLFEYSRDFTYRHNADYEYDYVSENVQKVLGYTPEEFEKSEYRLFTQNPLNRTAHETTSKVLQGVDDGNLFYAEVRDKNGNPITLEVKEKPYKDDEGNVVGVIGIAKDVTDKFMSEQKFRILFEYSSDPHLIFNSDGILDCNEAALQMLNISRKDDFIGKLPWEFSKDRQPDGRRSEYKADEMLNAALEKGKHTFDWTYRKTSGQEVPTEVTYTAVTLNNEQVILAVWHDLTERKRVEQALIDAKQRAEELARSKQQFLSSMSHEIRTPLNAVIGYTSFLLEEDPKDDQIDKLKSLKFSADNLLALVNDILDHSKIESGKISFSNEPLQLKDIVSQVGEMMREKTDEKGVELAIEIDSRVPVKVLGDENRLNQILINIVGNAVKFTDEGKVEMRVSQISETRDHHEIEFKITDTGIGIPEDKKEAIFNAFEQADSSILNTYGGTGLGLSITKNLVEMQGGSIKAESEQGKGSEFTVILSFEKCLETEKIEDDSTGQQHEGRKNQSGKDDLKGYHILLVEDNPINQKIAAQFLNKWGAKVTVSENGKDALDVITSKDFDLILMDLQMPEMDGYEATKAIRSIDEEYFKNIPVVALTADAFNEVRDNVLEVGMNDYVTKPINPEEFLKVMTRYLKEEAKT
;
A
#
# COMPACT_ATOMS: atom_id res chain seq x y z
N MET A 1 12.92 52.16 2.36
CA MET A 1 13.52 50.82 2.16
C MET A 1 14.30 50.85 0.86
N ASN A 2 15.62 51.07 0.91
CA ASN A 2 16.46 50.94 -0.28
C ASN A 2 16.91 49.48 -0.36
N LEU A 3 16.18 48.67 -1.13
CA LEU A 3 16.60 47.31 -1.47
C LEU A 3 17.94 47.40 -2.20
N THR A 4 18.95 46.68 -1.72
CA THR A 4 20.27 46.67 -2.37
C THR A 4 20.17 45.88 -3.69
N LYS A 5 21.10 46.11 -4.64
CA LYS A 5 21.16 45.32 -5.90
C LYS A 5 21.17 43.81 -5.66
N LYS A 6 21.68 43.37 -4.51
CA LYS A 6 21.72 41.96 -4.10
C LYS A 6 20.33 41.44 -3.71
N ASP A 7 19.53 42.24 -3.02
CA ASP A 7 18.16 41.88 -2.62
C ASP A 7 17.23 41.78 -3.84
N ILE A 8 17.41 42.68 -4.82
CA ILE A 8 16.66 42.65 -6.09
C ILE A 8 17.03 41.40 -6.89
N GLY A 9 18.31 41.00 -6.91
CA GLY A 9 18.77 39.78 -7.58
C GLY A 9 18.11 38.52 -7.02
N VAL A 10 18.04 38.40 -5.69
CA VAL A 10 17.41 37.24 -5.02
C VAL A 10 15.91 37.18 -5.31
N ILE A 11 15.21 38.31 -5.25
CA ILE A 11 13.77 38.36 -5.57
C ILE A 11 13.53 37.95 -7.04
N LEU A 12 14.36 38.42 -7.96
CA LEU A 12 14.25 38.07 -9.39
C LEU A 12 14.47 36.57 -9.62
N THR A 13 15.45 35.97 -8.94
CA THR A 13 15.73 34.53 -9.02
C THR A 13 14.55 33.70 -8.48
N ILE A 14 13.94 34.12 -7.37
CA ILE A 14 12.75 33.46 -6.80
C ILE A 14 11.57 33.54 -7.77
N VAL A 15 11.33 34.70 -8.38
CA VAL A 15 10.26 34.89 -9.36
C VAL A 15 10.49 34.04 -10.62
N LEU A 16 11.74 33.96 -11.11
CA LEU A 16 12.09 33.10 -12.24
C LEU A 16 11.89 31.61 -11.93
N LEU A 17 12.27 31.16 -10.73
CA LEU A 17 12.01 29.81 -10.26
C LEU A 17 10.51 29.51 -10.19
N LEU A 18 9.70 30.45 -9.70
CA LEU A 18 8.24 30.32 -9.66
C LEU A 18 7.63 30.15 -11.06
N ILE A 19 8.06 30.99 -12.01
CA ILE A 19 7.59 30.91 -13.40
C ILE A 19 8.01 29.57 -14.03
N ALA A 20 9.24 29.12 -13.79
CA ALA A 20 9.73 27.84 -14.29
C ALA A 20 8.97 26.65 -13.68
N MET A 21 8.62 26.71 -12.39
CA MET A 21 7.91 25.64 -11.69
C MET A 21 6.44 25.55 -12.12
N VAL A 22 5.75 26.69 -12.28
CA VAL A 22 4.38 26.74 -12.81
C VAL A 22 4.36 26.29 -14.26
N GLY A 23 5.29 26.78 -15.09
CA GLY A 23 5.43 26.36 -16.48
C GLY A 23 5.72 24.86 -16.62
N GLY A 24 6.62 24.33 -15.79
CA GLY A 24 6.93 22.89 -15.74
C GLY A 24 5.73 22.04 -15.30
N SER A 25 4.94 22.50 -14.33
CA SER A 25 3.73 21.80 -13.87
C SER A 25 2.65 21.76 -14.96
N LEU A 26 2.46 22.87 -15.68
CA LEU A 26 1.55 22.93 -16.85
C LEU A 26 2.04 22.04 -18.00
N PHE A 27 3.35 21.99 -18.23
CA PHE A 27 3.94 21.12 -19.25
C PHE A 27 3.72 19.64 -18.90
N ILE A 28 4.03 19.22 -17.67
CA ILE A 28 3.80 17.85 -17.19
C ILE A 28 2.31 17.50 -17.26
N PHE A 29 1.42 18.43 -16.87
CA PHE A 29 -0.02 18.22 -16.99
C PHE A 29 -0.46 17.92 -18.42
N ASN A 30 -0.03 18.73 -19.39
CA ASN A 30 -0.36 18.50 -20.79
C ASN A 30 0.20 17.17 -21.30
N LEU A 31 1.38 16.76 -20.81
CA LEU A 31 2.02 15.50 -21.17
C LEU A 31 1.26 14.30 -20.60
N LEU A 32 0.91 14.35 -19.31
CA LEU A 32 0.08 13.33 -18.65
C LEU A 32 -1.33 13.25 -19.22
N LEU A 33 -1.92 14.38 -19.60
CA LEU A 33 -3.24 14.43 -20.21
C LEU A 33 -3.24 13.80 -21.59
N LYS A 34 -2.20 14.08 -22.39
CA LYS A 34 -2.02 13.43 -23.69
C LYS A 34 -1.82 11.91 -23.52
N ASP A 35 -0.93 11.50 -22.63
CA ASP A 35 -0.63 10.09 -22.37
C ASP A 35 -1.86 9.34 -21.82
N ARG A 36 -2.63 9.97 -20.92
CA ARG A 36 -3.86 9.36 -20.39
C ARG A 36 -4.92 9.20 -21.47
N VAL A 37 -5.12 10.19 -22.33
CA VAL A 37 -6.07 10.09 -23.44
C VAL A 37 -5.66 8.98 -24.41
N GLU A 38 -4.37 8.88 -24.74
CA GLU A 38 -3.82 7.82 -25.60
C GLU A 38 -4.01 6.43 -24.96
N ASN A 39 -3.78 6.30 -23.65
CA ASN A 39 -4.03 5.06 -22.91
C ASN A 39 -5.53 4.68 -22.91
N GLU A 40 -6.43 5.63 -22.71
CA GLU A 40 -7.88 5.37 -22.78
C GLU A 40 -8.32 5.01 -24.22
N GLN A 41 -7.72 5.63 -25.26
CA GLN A 41 -7.95 5.23 -26.65
C GLN A 41 -7.53 3.79 -26.90
N ASN A 42 -6.34 3.41 -26.46
CA ASN A 42 -5.82 2.04 -26.60
C ASN A 42 -6.68 1.04 -25.82
N TYR A 43 -7.13 1.42 -24.62
CA TYR A 43 -8.01 0.61 -23.80
C TYR A 43 -9.36 0.37 -24.51
N LEU A 44 -10.05 1.44 -24.94
CA LEU A 44 -11.33 1.34 -25.65
C LEU A 44 -11.20 0.58 -26.98
N SER A 45 -10.09 0.74 -27.70
CA SER A 45 -9.80 0.02 -28.96
C SER A 45 -9.64 -1.48 -28.72
N ARG A 46 -8.89 -1.87 -27.68
CA ARG A 46 -8.68 -3.28 -27.34
C ARG A 46 -9.97 -3.95 -26.86
N GLU A 47 -10.77 -3.22 -26.09
CA GLU A 47 -12.03 -3.72 -25.55
C GLU A 47 -13.11 -3.86 -26.65
N SER A 48 -13.20 -2.90 -27.56
CA SER A 48 -14.09 -3.01 -28.72
C SER A 48 -13.68 -4.17 -29.64
N GLN A 49 -12.37 -4.41 -29.82
CA GLN A 49 -11.85 -5.57 -30.54
C GLN A 49 -12.26 -6.89 -29.88
N ILE A 50 -12.04 -7.05 -28.57
CA ILE A 50 -12.37 -8.30 -27.86
C ILE A 50 -13.88 -8.59 -27.95
N CYS A 51 -14.71 -7.57 -27.77
CA CYS A 51 -16.16 -7.70 -27.91
C CYS A 51 -16.56 -8.09 -29.33
N ALA A 52 -15.95 -7.48 -30.35
CA ALA A 52 -16.18 -7.79 -31.76
C ALA A 52 -15.81 -9.23 -32.10
N GLU A 53 -14.60 -9.67 -31.72
CA GLU A 53 -14.13 -11.05 -31.96
C GLU A 53 -15.04 -12.07 -31.29
N GLN A 54 -15.55 -11.79 -30.09
CA GLN A 54 -16.43 -12.71 -29.38
C GLN A 54 -17.80 -12.83 -30.06
N ILE A 55 -18.36 -11.72 -30.55
CA ILE A 55 -19.60 -11.72 -31.34
C ILE A 55 -19.37 -12.54 -32.62
N GLU A 56 -18.30 -12.28 -33.35
CA GLU A 56 -17.98 -12.99 -34.60
C GLU A 56 -17.80 -14.49 -34.37
N ARG A 57 -17.02 -14.88 -33.34
CA ARG A 57 -16.85 -16.30 -32.96
C ARG A 57 -18.17 -16.98 -32.63
N SER A 58 -19.06 -16.31 -31.91
CA SER A 58 -20.35 -16.88 -31.51
C SER A 58 -21.25 -17.15 -32.73
N PHE A 59 -21.31 -16.22 -33.68
CA PHE A 59 -22.05 -16.42 -34.94
C PHE A 59 -21.43 -17.50 -35.82
N ASN A 60 -20.10 -17.55 -35.91
CA ASN A 60 -19.37 -18.58 -36.66
C ASN A 60 -19.54 -19.98 -36.08
N GLN A 61 -19.51 -20.11 -34.75
CA GLN A 61 -19.79 -21.37 -34.07
C GLN A 61 -21.23 -21.82 -34.33
N PHE A 62 -22.21 -20.92 -34.19
CA PHE A 62 -23.61 -21.23 -34.50
C PHE A 62 -23.80 -21.73 -35.92
N ARG A 63 -23.17 -21.08 -36.91
CA ARG A 63 -23.20 -21.55 -38.30
C ARG A 63 -22.61 -22.94 -38.45
N TYR A 64 -21.41 -23.17 -37.91
CA TYR A 64 -20.73 -24.44 -38.03
C TYR A 64 -21.57 -25.57 -37.45
N ASP A 65 -22.12 -25.39 -36.25
CA ASP A 65 -22.93 -26.41 -35.58
C ASP A 65 -24.22 -26.73 -36.34
N VAL A 66 -24.86 -25.70 -36.92
CA VAL A 66 -26.05 -25.86 -37.76
C VAL A 66 -25.71 -26.58 -39.07
N GLU A 67 -24.68 -26.14 -39.79
CA GLU A 67 -24.26 -26.76 -41.05
C GLU A 67 -23.83 -28.21 -40.82
N PHE A 68 -23.06 -28.49 -39.76
CA PHE A 68 -22.62 -29.82 -39.38
C PHE A 68 -23.81 -30.74 -39.07
N LEU A 69 -24.75 -30.28 -38.24
CA LEU A 69 -25.89 -31.09 -37.81
C LEU A 69 -26.79 -31.49 -38.97
N PHE A 70 -27.13 -30.55 -39.86
CA PHE A 70 -28.09 -30.78 -40.94
C PHE A 70 -27.46 -31.26 -42.26
N SER A 71 -26.13 -31.23 -42.38
CA SER A 71 -25.42 -31.82 -43.53
C SER A 71 -25.00 -33.27 -43.30
N ASN A 72 -25.10 -33.79 -42.08
CA ASN A 72 -24.71 -35.15 -41.76
C ASN A 72 -25.75 -36.17 -42.28
N SER A 73 -25.33 -37.07 -43.17
CA SER A 73 -26.20 -37.97 -43.95
C SER A 73 -26.81 -39.12 -43.13
N GLU A 74 -26.37 -39.33 -41.89
CA GLU A 74 -26.95 -40.34 -40.98
C GLU A 74 -28.26 -39.87 -40.33
N ASN A 75 -28.52 -38.56 -40.28
CA ASN A 75 -29.70 -37.99 -39.63
C ASN A 75 -30.85 -37.78 -40.64
N ASN A 76 -32.04 -38.29 -40.33
CA ASN A 76 -33.20 -38.22 -41.21
C ASN A 76 -34.24 -37.20 -40.71
N PHE A 77 -33.78 -35.98 -40.42
CA PHE A 77 -34.62 -34.89 -39.90
C PHE A 77 -35.83 -34.56 -40.78
N PHE A 78 -35.77 -34.91 -42.08
CA PHE A 78 -36.76 -34.55 -43.09
C PHE A 78 -37.67 -35.72 -43.56
N GLY A 79 -37.42 -36.97 -43.16
CA GLY A 79 -38.05 -38.15 -43.78
C GLY A 79 -39.15 -38.89 -42.99
N GLN A 80 -39.33 -38.64 -41.69
CA GLN A 80 -40.31 -39.37 -40.85
C GLN A 80 -41.42 -38.47 -40.31
N SER A 81 -42.61 -39.03 -39.98
CA SER A 81 -43.76 -38.31 -39.39
C SER A 81 -43.53 -37.80 -37.96
N GLN A 82 -42.60 -38.42 -37.22
CA GLN A 82 -42.13 -38.03 -35.88
C GLN A 82 -40.60 -38.05 -35.86
N LEU A 83 -39.98 -37.10 -35.14
CA LEU A 83 -38.53 -37.11 -34.88
C LEU A 83 -38.21 -38.23 -33.89
N SER A 84 -37.13 -38.96 -34.14
CA SER A 84 -36.60 -39.96 -33.22
C SER A 84 -36.07 -39.33 -31.94
N THR A 85 -35.90 -40.14 -30.89
CA THR A 85 -35.33 -39.69 -29.61
C THR A 85 -33.90 -39.15 -29.76
N SER A 86 -33.14 -39.67 -30.72
CA SER A 86 -31.77 -39.20 -31.02
C SER A 86 -31.79 -37.83 -31.69
N GLU A 87 -32.60 -37.66 -32.73
CA GLU A 87 -32.74 -36.38 -33.44
C GLU A 87 -33.26 -35.26 -32.53
N LEU A 88 -34.17 -35.60 -31.60
CA LEU A 88 -34.64 -34.66 -30.57
C LEU A 88 -33.54 -34.30 -29.56
N ALA A 89 -32.63 -35.22 -29.25
CA ALA A 89 -31.49 -34.95 -28.37
C ALA A 89 -30.48 -34.00 -29.03
N ASP A 90 -30.20 -34.19 -30.31
CA ASP A 90 -29.27 -33.34 -31.06
C ASP A 90 -29.81 -31.92 -31.25
N ILE A 91 -31.10 -31.80 -31.63
CA ILE A 91 -31.79 -30.49 -31.70
C ILE A 91 -31.79 -29.82 -30.32
N LYS A 92 -32.01 -30.59 -29.25
CA LYS A 92 -31.98 -30.06 -27.88
C LYS A 92 -30.57 -29.57 -27.50
N SER A 93 -29.52 -30.28 -27.88
CA SER A 93 -28.14 -29.85 -27.64
C SER A 93 -27.85 -28.52 -28.32
N LEU A 94 -28.16 -28.41 -29.63
CA LEU A 94 -27.97 -27.19 -30.41
C LEU A 94 -28.73 -25.99 -29.80
N MET A 95 -29.98 -26.19 -29.41
CA MET A 95 -30.81 -25.14 -28.81
C MET A 95 -30.35 -24.73 -27.40
N VAL A 96 -29.70 -25.62 -26.64
CA VAL A 96 -29.15 -25.32 -25.32
C VAL A 96 -27.83 -24.57 -25.43
N GLU A 97 -26.97 -24.98 -26.36
CA GLU A 97 -25.67 -24.37 -26.64
C GLU A 97 -25.82 -22.94 -27.14
N HIS A 98 -26.75 -22.71 -28.08
CA HIS A 98 -27.00 -21.39 -28.68
C HIS A 98 -28.24 -20.69 -28.11
N ARG A 99 -28.60 -20.97 -26.85
CA ARG A 99 -29.84 -20.48 -26.21
C ARG A 99 -29.96 -18.95 -26.12
N ASP A 100 -28.82 -18.27 -26.03
CA ASP A 100 -28.75 -16.81 -25.91
C ASP A 100 -28.96 -16.15 -27.30
N LEU A 101 -28.83 -16.92 -28.39
CA LEU A 101 -28.95 -16.47 -29.77
C LEU A 101 -30.25 -16.97 -30.44
N ILE A 102 -30.67 -18.22 -30.24
CA ILE A 102 -31.83 -18.81 -30.92
C ILE A 102 -33.14 -18.51 -30.16
N LYS A 103 -34.13 -17.98 -30.88
CA LYS A 103 -35.50 -17.78 -30.40
C LYS A 103 -36.41 -18.96 -30.71
N SER A 104 -36.41 -19.39 -31.98
CA SER A 104 -37.20 -20.53 -32.43
C SER A 104 -36.58 -21.16 -33.67
N MET A 105 -36.94 -22.41 -33.94
CA MET A 105 -36.43 -23.17 -35.10
C MET A 105 -37.61 -23.84 -35.81
N THR A 106 -37.62 -23.84 -37.13
CA THR A 106 -38.67 -24.45 -37.95
C THR A 106 -38.02 -25.38 -38.98
N ILE A 107 -38.37 -26.66 -38.97
CA ILE A 107 -37.91 -27.68 -39.92
C ILE A 107 -39.06 -27.97 -40.89
N SER A 108 -38.81 -27.87 -42.20
CA SER A 108 -39.80 -28.07 -43.26
C SER A 108 -39.36 -29.18 -44.21
N SER A 109 -40.30 -30.06 -44.57
CA SER A 109 -40.11 -31.19 -45.50
C SER A 109 -41.30 -31.28 -46.47
N GLU A 110 -41.21 -32.12 -47.51
CA GLU A 110 -42.34 -32.39 -48.44
C GLU A 110 -43.59 -32.94 -47.73
N GLY A 111 -43.43 -33.54 -46.53
CA GLY A 111 -44.50 -34.10 -45.70
C GLY A 111 -45.11 -33.15 -44.65
N GLY A 112 -44.68 -31.88 -44.60
CA GLY A 112 -45.15 -30.86 -43.65
C GLY A 112 -44.04 -30.17 -42.84
N SER A 113 -44.39 -29.10 -42.13
CA SER A 113 -43.47 -28.29 -41.33
C SER A 113 -43.64 -28.50 -39.82
N ARG A 114 -42.57 -28.29 -39.07
CA ARG A 114 -42.51 -28.40 -37.60
C ARG A 114 -41.79 -27.19 -37.04
N ARG A 115 -42.34 -26.58 -36.00
CA ARG A 115 -41.66 -25.53 -35.25
C ARG A 115 -41.32 -26.00 -33.85
N VAL A 116 -40.06 -25.87 -33.50
CA VAL A 116 -39.50 -26.08 -32.18
C VAL A 116 -39.34 -24.72 -31.51
N LYS A 117 -40.12 -24.47 -30.45
CA LYS A 117 -39.97 -23.28 -29.61
C LYS A 117 -39.39 -23.65 -28.25
N TRP A 118 -38.48 -22.81 -27.77
CA TRP A 118 -37.85 -22.94 -26.46
C TRP A 118 -38.45 -21.94 -25.47
N TYR A 119 -38.80 -22.41 -24.27
CA TYR A 119 -39.47 -21.60 -23.24
C TYR A 119 -38.63 -21.44 -21.94
N GLY A 120 -37.36 -21.86 -21.93
CA GLY A 120 -36.50 -21.84 -20.73
C GLY A 120 -36.60 -23.11 -19.87
N LYS A 121 -35.66 -23.31 -18.93
CA LYS A 121 -35.55 -24.49 -18.03
C LYS A 121 -35.54 -25.87 -18.71
N GLY A 122 -35.17 -25.93 -19.99
CA GLY A 122 -35.06 -27.20 -20.75
C GLY A 122 -36.39 -27.76 -21.27
N THR A 123 -37.48 -26.99 -21.25
CA THR A 123 -38.77 -27.37 -21.85
C THR A 123 -38.90 -26.85 -23.29
N PHE A 124 -39.34 -27.74 -24.19
CA PHE A 124 -39.53 -27.47 -25.62
C PHE A 124 -40.95 -27.83 -26.03
N GLU A 125 -41.51 -27.07 -26.97
CA GLU A 125 -42.77 -27.40 -27.62
C GLU A 125 -42.52 -27.62 -29.11
N VAL A 126 -42.94 -28.77 -29.62
CA VAL A 126 -42.91 -29.09 -31.05
C VAL A 126 -44.32 -28.94 -31.59
N GLN A 127 -44.56 -27.93 -32.41
CA GLN A 127 -45.84 -27.67 -33.05
C GLN A 127 -45.77 -28.07 -34.54
N GLN A 128 -46.74 -28.84 -35.02
CA GLN A 128 -46.88 -29.11 -36.45
C GLN A 128 -47.52 -27.91 -37.13
N ILE A 129 -46.99 -27.51 -38.28
CA ILE A 129 -47.44 -26.34 -39.05
C ILE A 129 -47.79 -26.80 -40.47
N ASP A 130 -48.99 -26.46 -40.94
CA ASP A 130 -49.52 -26.80 -42.27
C ASP A 130 -48.87 -26.01 -43.43
N THR A 131 -47.79 -25.26 -43.18
CA THR A 131 -47.15 -24.40 -44.18
C THR A 131 -45.99 -25.15 -44.83
N THR A 132 -46.17 -25.64 -46.05
CA THR A 132 -45.09 -26.21 -46.87
C THR A 132 -44.32 -25.06 -47.53
N LEU A 133 -43.03 -24.92 -47.21
CA LEU A 133 -42.15 -23.95 -47.88
C LEU A 133 -41.64 -24.57 -49.20
N GLN A 134 -41.68 -23.81 -50.29
CA GLN A 134 -41.09 -24.21 -51.58
C GLN A 134 -39.61 -23.82 -51.63
N PHE A 135 -38.74 -24.70 -52.12
CA PHE A 135 -37.29 -24.50 -52.15
C PHE A 135 -36.79 -24.52 -53.60
N GLU A 136 -36.17 -23.43 -54.06
CA GLU A 136 -35.67 -23.28 -55.44
C GLU A 136 -34.17 -23.57 -55.61
N ASP A 137 -33.38 -23.71 -54.54
CA ASP A 137 -31.94 -24.03 -54.62
C ASP A 137 -31.44 -24.80 -53.38
N SER A 138 -30.77 -25.93 -53.62
CA SER A 138 -30.09 -26.75 -52.60
C SER A 138 -28.64 -26.29 -52.44
N ALA A 139 -28.38 -25.47 -51.43
CA ALA A 139 -27.04 -25.11 -51.01
C ALA A 139 -26.97 -25.39 -49.52
N ASN A 140 -26.26 -26.46 -49.10
CA ASN A 140 -26.02 -26.86 -47.71
C ASN A 140 -25.17 -25.82 -46.94
N GLN A 141 -25.57 -24.55 -46.98
CA GLN A 141 -24.93 -23.41 -46.35
C GLN A 141 -25.99 -22.54 -45.68
N LEU A 142 -25.72 -22.16 -44.43
CA LEU A 142 -26.62 -21.31 -43.65
C LEU A 142 -26.55 -19.88 -44.18
N LYS A 143 -27.73 -19.28 -44.45
CA LYS A 143 -27.86 -17.89 -44.90
C LYS A 143 -28.66 -17.08 -43.88
N PHE A 144 -28.18 -15.89 -43.53
CA PHE A 144 -28.86 -14.96 -42.63
C PHE A 144 -29.67 -13.95 -43.45
N ILE A 145 -30.84 -13.55 -42.94
CA ILE A 145 -31.73 -12.56 -43.57
C ILE A 145 -32.38 -11.68 -42.51
N ASN A 146 -32.90 -10.52 -42.95
CA ASN A 146 -33.66 -9.58 -42.12
C ASN A 146 -32.85 -9.01 -40.94
N GLY A 147 -31.63 -8.52 -41.22
CA GLY A 147 -30.73 -7.96 -40.22
C GLY A 147 -30.31 -8.98 -39.16
N TYR A 148 -29.91 -10.17 -39.59
CA TYR A 148 -29.51 -11.30 -38.73
C TYR A 148 -30.57 -11.82 -37.77
N ASN A 149 -31.82 -11.37 -37.87
CA ASN A 149 -32.89 -11.86 -37.00
C ASN A 149 -33.44 -13.21 -37.45
N ASN A 150 -33.12 -13.66 -38.66
CA ASN A 150 -33.48 -14.99 -39.14
C ASN A 150 -32.29 -15.63 -39.87
N ALA A 151 -32.15 -16.95 -39.77
CA ALA A 151 -31.21 -17.73 -40.57
C ALA A 151 -31.94 -18.91 -41.22
N PHE A 152 -31.56 -19.32 -42.42
CA PHE A 152 -32.15 -20.48 -43.09
C PHE A 152 -31.10 -21.33 -43.81
N LEU A 153 -31.33 -22.63 -43.84
CA LEU A 153 -30.50 -23.63 -44.48
C LEU A 153 -31.39 -24.49 -45.38
N THR A 154 -31.05 -24.62 -46.66
CA THR A 154 -31.75 -25.51 -47.59
C THR A 154 -30.89 -26.74 -47.90
N THR A 155 -31.51 -27.91 -47.91
CA THR A 155 -30.89 -29.20 -48.24
C THR A 155 -31.68 -29.87 -49.36
N GLU A 156 -31.16 -30.96 -49.94
CA GLU A 156 -31.89 -31.75 -50.95
C GLU A 156 -33.22 -32.33 -50.45
N ASN A 157 -33.35 -32.53 -49.13
CA ASN A 157 -34.50 -33.21 -48.52
C ASN A 157 -35.48 -32.26 -47.78
N GLY A 158 -35.15 -30.97 -47.64
CA GLY A 158 -35.96 -29.99 -46.91
C GLY A 158 -35.16 -28.76 -46.47
N ALA A 159 -35.75 -27.93 -45.61
CA ALA A 159 -35.07 -26.73 -45.09
C ALA A 159 -35.32 -26.46 -43.61
N VAL A 160 -34.42 -25.71 -43.02
CA VAL A 160 -34.49 -25.26 -41.63
C VAL A 160 -34.46 -23.74 -41.59
N ILE A 161 -35.31 -23.13 -40.77
CA ILE A 161 -35.37 -21.69 -40.50
C ILE A 161 -35.21 -21.45 -39.00
N PHE A 162 -34.25 -20.64 -38.62
CA PHE A 162 -34.03 -20.14 -37.27
C PHE A 162 -34.52 -18.69 -37.17
N GLU A 163 -35.26 -18.39 -36.11
CA GLU A 163 -35.53 -17.04 -35.65
C GLU A 163 -34.54 -16.74 -34.53
N LEU A 164 -33.77 -15.66 -34.64
CA LEU A 164 -32.66 -15.30 -33.75
C LEU A 164 -32.99 -14.05 -32.93
N LYS A 165 -32.36 -13.91 -31.77
CA LYS A 165 -32.47 -12.77 -30.85
C LYS A 165 -31.24 -11.87 -30.92
N THR A 166 -30.78 -11.57 -32.13
CA THR A 166 -29.48 -10.95 -32.38
C THR A 166 -29.26 -9.65 -31.60
N ASN A 167 -30.27 -8.78 -31.53
CA ASN A 167 -30.17 -7.53 -30.75
C ASN A 167 -30.05 -7.75 -29.24
N GLU A 168 -30.78 -8.72 -28.68
CA GLU A 168 -30.69 -9.06 -27.25
C GLU A 168 -29.33 -9.70 -26.94
N PHE A 169 -28.88 -10.61 -27.81
CA PHE A 169 -27.60 -11.28 -27.71
C PHE A 169 -26.44 -10.28 -27.67
N VAL A 170 -26.37 -9.35 -28.64
CA VAL A 170 -25.29 -8.36 -28.71
C VAL A 170 -25.32 -7.40 -27.51
N ASN A 171 -26.50 -6.98 -27.07
CA ASN A 171 -26.62 -6.16 -25.86
C ASN A 171 -26.17 -6.91 -24.60
N ASP A 172 -26.46 -8.20 -24.48
CA ASP A 172 -25.96 -9.03 -23.39
C ASP A 172 -24.43 -9.17 -23.46
N GLN A 173 -23.83 -9.27 -24.65
CA GLN A 173 -22.37 -9.25 -24.80
C GLN A 173 -21.77 -7.93 -24.28
N PHE A 174 -22.38 -6.78 -24.57
CA PHE A 174 -21.93 -5.47 -24.05
C PHE A 174 -21.91 -5.41 -22.52
N ARG A 175 -22.86 -6.09 -21.87
CA ARG A 175 -22.96 -6.13 -20.41
C ARG A 175 -22.02 -7.15 -19.78
N ARG A 176 -21.82 -8.29 -20.43
CA ARG A 176 -20.97 -9.38 -19.91
C ARG A 176 -19.48 -9.06 -20.01
N TYR A 177 -19.06 -8.32 -21.04
CA TYR A 177 -17.64 -8.16 -21.36
C TYR A 177 -17.06 -6.76 -21.12
N PHE A 178 -17.75 -5.87 -20.40
CA PHE A 178 -17.18 -4.53 -20.14
C PHE A 178 -17.78 -3.81 -18.93
N SER A 179 -16.92 -3.37 -17.99
CA SER A 179 -17.30 -2.90 -16.66
C SER A 179 -17.10 -1.40 -16.38
N SER A 180 -16.70 -0.56 -17.35
CA SER A 180 -16.60 0.88 -17.08
C SER A 180 -17.99 1.54 -17.08
N LEU A 181 -18.39 2.01 -15.90
CA LEU A 181 -19.70 2.62 -15.60
C LEU A 181 -19.97 3.92 -16.39
N ASP A 182 -18.93 4.56 -16.91
CA ASP A 182 -18.98 5.86 -17.59
C ASP A 182 -18.70 5.77 -19.10
N SER A 183 -18.61 4.54 -19.64
CA SER A 183 -18.51 4.30 -21.08
C SER A 183 -19.88 4.21 -21.73
N TYR A 184 -19.94 4.65 -22.97
CA TYR A 184 -21.08 4.49 -23.83
C TYR A 184 -20.77 3.48 -24.93
N LYS A 185 -21.75 2.65 -25.28
CA LYS A 185 -21.59 1.53 -26.22
C LYS A 185 -22.71 1.58 -27.23
N SER A 186 -22.39 1.52 -28.51
CA SER A 186 -23.38 1.58 -29.60
C SER A 186 -23.00 0.64 -30.74
N LEU A 187 -24.01 0.01 -31.32
CA LEU A 187 -23.91 -0.83 -32.50
C LEU A 187 -24.53 -0.10 -33.70
N LEU A 188 -23.86 -0.16 -34.85
CA LEU A 188 -24.21 0.60 -36.06
C LEU A 188 -24.34 -0.33 -37.27
N ASP A 189 -25.32 -0.07 -38.13
CA ASP A 189 -25.36 -0.59 -39.50
C ASP A 189 -25.45 0.56 -40.51
N ALA A 190 -25.64 0.22 -41.79
CA ALA A 190 -25.84 1.17 -42.87
C ALA A 190 -27.06 2.09 -42.69
N SER A 191 -27.99 1.76 -41.78
CA SER A 191 -29.19 2.53 -41.47
C SER A 191 -29.06 3.42 -40.21
N GLY A 192 -28.07 3.17 -39.35
CA GLY A 192 -27.76 3.98 -38.17
C GLY A 192 -27.50 3.14 -36.91
N VAL A 193 -27.75 3.71 -35.72
CA VAL A 193 -27.58 3.01 -34.44
C VAL A 193 -28.71 1.99 -34.26
N ILE A 194 -28.36 0.71 -34.15
CA ILE A 194 -29.29 -0.41 -33.99
C ILE A 194 -29.52 -0.71 -32.50
N ALA A 195 -28.47 -0.58 -31.68
CA ALA A 195 -28.50 -0.91 -30.26
C ALA A 195 -27.52 -0.03 -29.48
N SER A 196 -27.82 0.24 -28.21
CA SER A 196 -26.94 1.03 -27.34
C SER A 196 -27.13 0.66 -25.86
N ASP A 197 -26.03 0.57 -25.11
CA ASP A 197 -26.02 0.37 -23.65
C ASP A 197 -25.23 1.52 -23.02
N ASN A 198 -25.95 2.50 -22.48
CA ASN A 198 -25.39 3.80 -22.11
C ASN A 198 -25.78 4.22 -20.68
N PRO A 199 -24.91 4.98 -19.98
CA PRO A 199 -25.20 5.50 -18.64
C PRO A 199 -26.44 6.41 -18.68
N GLY A 200 -27.42 6.14 -17.81
CA GLY A 200 -28.64 6.95 -17.70
C GLY A 200 -29.64 6.81 -18.85
N GLY A 201 -29.44 5.89 -19.80
CA GLY A 201 -30.36 5.62 -20.90
C GLY A 201 -30.33 6.65 -22.05
N ASN A 202 -29.38 7.59 -22.03
CA ASN A 202 -29.18 8.54 -23.12
C ASN A 202 -28.59 7.81 -24.34
N ARG A 203 -29.13 8.06 -25.54
CA ARG A 203 -28.51 7.55 -26.77
C ARG A 203 -27.40 8.49 -27.19
N LEU A 204 -26.23 7.92 -27.49
CA LEU A 204 -25.32 8.61 -28.39
C LEU A 204 -26.05 8.78 -29.73
N PHE A 205 -26.13 10.02 -30.19
CA PHE A 205 -26.69 10.41 -31.49
C PHE A 205 -28.22 10.40 -31.62
N THR A 206 -28.83 11.59 -31.47
CA THR A 206 -30.10 11.95 -32.12
C THR A 206 -30.05 13.45 -32.41
N THR A 207 -30.03 13.95 -33.66
CA THR A 207 -30.99 13.75 -34.75
C THR A 207 -30.32 13.89 -36.14
N ASN A 208 -30.72 13.04 -37.10
CA ASN A 208 -30.38 12.98 -38.54
C ASN A 208 -29.35 11.95 -39.04
N ASN A 209 -29.15 10.78 -38.41
CA ASN A 209 -28.39 9.67 -39.02
C ASN A 209 -26.98 10.01 -39.54
N ILE A 210 -26.39 11.12 -39.09
CA ILE A 210 -25.04 11.51 -39.47
C ILE A 210 -24.13 10.95 -38.38
N LEU A 211 -23.57 9.76 -38.66
CA LEU A 211 -22.25 9.40 -38.15
C LEU A 211 -21.36 10.63 -38.32
N GLU A 212 -20.70 11.10 -37.25
CA GLU A 212 -19.70 12.16 -37.42
C GLU A 212 -18.70 11.74 -38.50
N THR A 213 -18.33 12.67 -39.37
CA THR A 213 -17.56 12.41 -40.60
C THR A 213 -16.43 11.38 -40.41
N PRO A 214 -15.62 11.42 -39.33
CA PRO A 214 -14.56 10.44 -39.12
C PRO A 214 -15.05 9.01 -38.80
N LEU A 215 -16.12 8.87 -38.00
CA LEU A 215 -16.73 7.57 -37.69
C LEU A 215 -17.48 7.02 -38.91
N LYS A 216 -18.04 7.89 -39.73
CA LYS A 216 -18.68 7.51 -41.00
C LYS A 216 -17.67 6.97 -42.00
N GLU A 217 -16.56 7.68 -42.17
CA GLU A 217 -15.45 7.26 -43.04
C GLU A 217 -14.85 5.94 -42.55
N ALA A 218 -14.69 5.76 -41.24
CA ALA A 218 -14.21 4.50 -40.66
C ALA A 218 -15.18 3.32 -40.90
N PHE A 219 -16.49 3.55 -40.78
CA PHE A 219 -17.51 2.56 -41.08
C PHE A 219 -17.55 2.20 -42.57
N GLU A 220 -17.55 3.19 -43.46
CA GLU A 220 -17.53 2.98 -44.93
C GLU A 220 -16.23 2.32 -45.41
N ALA A 221 -15.11 2.55 -44.72
CA ALA A 221 -13.82 1.94 -45.03
C ALA A 221 -13.63 0.54 -44.40
N GLU A 222 -14.48 0.13 -43.47
CA GLU A 222 -14.31 -1.09 -42.66
C GLU A 222 -12.94 -1.16 -41.95
N VAL A 223 -12.46 -0.03 -41.41
CA VAL A 223 -11.16 0.06 -40.73
C VAL A 223 -11.35 0.38 -39.25
N ALA A 224 -10.83 -0.51 -38.39
CA ALA A 224 -10.77 -0.26 -36.95
C ALA A 224 -9.99 1.03 -36.65
N THR A 225 -10.59 1.94 -35.89
CA THR A 225 -10.09 3.30 -35.73
C THR A 225 -10.41 3.84 -34.34
N SER A 226 -9.45 4.52 -33.69
CA SER A 226 -9.67 5.23 -32.43
C SER A 226 -9.38 6.72 -32.60
N LEU A 227 -10.36 7.58 -32.29
CA LEU A 227 -10.30 9.03 -32.54
C LEU A 227 -10.99 9.83 -31.45
N GLU A 228 -10.61 11.09 -31.31
CA GLU A 228 -11.38 12.09 -30.55
C GLU A 228 -12.46 12.70 -31.46
N VAL A 229 -13.71 12.70 -31.02
CA VAL A 229 -14.87 13.06 -31.86
C VAL A 229 -15.87 13.85 -30.99
N ASP A 230 -16.50 14.89 -31.52
CA ASP A 230 -17.28 15.88 -30.76
C ASP A 230 -18.78 15.59 -30.79
N LEU A 231 -19.19 14.58 -30.03
CA LEU A 231 -20.52 13.97 -30.10
C LEU A 231 -21.60 14.76 -29.35
N LYS A 232 -22.84 14.69 -29.87
CA LYS A 232 -24.03 15.26 -29.22
C LYS A 232 -24.76 14.22 -28.38
N ILE A 233 -25.05 14.55 -27.12
CA ILE A 233 -25.57 13.62 -26.12
C ILE A 233 -27.11 13.64 -26.04
N ASN A 234 -27.76 14.70 -26.50
CA ASN A 234 -29.21 14.88 -26.37
C ASN A 234 -29.85 15.70 -27.51
N GLU A 235 -31.18 15.65 -27.62
CA GLU A 235 -31.97 16.44 -28.58
C GLU A 235 -31.81 17.97 -28.40
N ASN A 236 -31.32 18.40 -27.23
CA ASN A 236 -31.05 19.81 -26.92
C ASN A 236 -29.72 20.31 -27.52
N GLY A 237 -28.88 19.43 -28.05
CA GLY A 237 -27.70 19.78 -28.84
C GLY A 237 -26.44 20.11 -28.04
N GLU A 238 -26.32 19.68 -26.79
CA GLU A 238 -25.06 19.81 -26.03
C GLU A 238 -23.96 18.97 -26.69
N GLN A 239 -22.89 19.66 -27.11
CA GLN A 239 -21.68 19.03 -27.66
C GLN A 239 -20.69 18.75 -26.53
N GLU A 240 -20.19 17.52 -26.48
CA GLU A 240 -19.10 17.12 -25.60
C GLU A 240 -18.07 16.32 -26.42
N SER A 241 -16.78 16.51 -26.12
CA SER A 241 -15.72 15.74 -26.79
C SER A 241 -15.65 14.34 -26.19
N PHE A 242 -15.63 13.33 -27.05
CA PHE A 242 -15.50 11.93 -26.66
C PHE A 242 -14.19 11.34 -27.17
N VAL A 243 -13.61 10.45 -26.38
CA VAL A 243 -12.62 9.48 -26.83
C VAL A 243 -13.39 8.29 -27.36
N THR A 244 -13.20 7.94 -28.63
CA THR A 244 -13.98 6.89 -29.30
C THR A 244 -13.10 5.80 -29.87
N ALA A 245 -13.62 4.58 -29.88
CA ALA A 245 -13.07 3.44 -30.60
C ALA A 245 -14.16 2.83 -31.47
N PHE A 246 -13.87 2.70 -32.76
CA PHE A 246 -14.68 2.04 -33.76
C PHE A 246 -14.02 0.73 -34.16
N TYR A 247 -14.80 -0.35 -34.18
CA TYR A 247 -14.35 -1.65 -34.66
C TYR A 247 -15.40 -2.27 -35.61
N PRO A 248 -15.03 -2.62 -36.85
CA PRO A 248 -15.94 -3.29 -37.78
C PRO A 248 -16.07 -4.77 -37.42
N VAL A 249 -17.31 -5.28 -37.43
CA VAL A 249 -17.65 -6.68 -37.22
C VAL A 249 -18.30 -7.18 -38.49
N ASN A 250 -17.67 -8.13 -39.16
CA ASN A 250 -18.23 -8.74 -40.36
C ASN A 250 -18.96 -10.03 -39.98
N ILE A 251 -20.27 -10.05 -40.20
CA ILE A 251 -21.08 -11.26 -39.99
C ILE A 251 -21.59 -11.67 -41.38
N TYR A 252 -20.94 -12.61 -42.05
CA TYR A 252 -21.43 -13.14 -43.34
C TYR A 252 -21.65 -12.12 -44.48
N GLY A 253 -20.84 -11.07 -44.56
CA GLY A 253 -20.83 -10.15 -45.69
C GLY A 253 -21.68 -8.89 -45.53
N GLU A 254 -22.36 -8.71 -44.39
CA GLU A 254 -22.76 -7.36 -43.95
C GLU A 254 -21.86 -6.91 -42.80
N SER A 255 -21.43 -5.65 -42.89
CA SER A 255 -20.53 -5.02 -41.94
C SER A 255 -21.34 -4.25 -40.90
N ILE A 256 -21.11 -4.57 -39.64
CA ILE A 256 -21.69 -3.89 -38.48
C ILE A 256 -20.56 -3.12 -37.79
N GLY A 257 -20.83 -1.90 -37.35
CA GLY A 257 -19.88 -1.06 -36.64
C GLY A 257 -20.10 -1.12 -35.14
N LEU A 258 -19.05 -1.41 -34.38
CA LEU A 258 -19.06 -1.31 -32.93
C LEU A 258 -18.40 0.00 -32.49
N VAL A 259 -19.09 0.83 -31.71
CA VAL A 259 -18.57 2.10 -31.20
C VAL A 259 -18.59 2.13 -29.69
N PHE A 260 -17.42 2.28 -29.10
CA PHE A 260 -17.22 2.54 -27.69
C PHE A 260 -16.77 3.99 -27.53
N ALA A 261 -17.38 4.72 -26.61
CA ALA A 261 -17.11 6.15 -26.42
C ALA A 261 -17.07 6.51 -24.93
N MET A 262 -16.13 7.37 -24.54
CA MET A 262 -16.03 7.90 -23.17
C MET A 262 -15.93 9.43 -23.22
N PRO A 263 -16.65 10.17 -22.35
CA PRO A 263 -16.53 11.62 -22.28
C PRO A 263 -15.11 12.04 -21.88
N LYS A 264 -14.53 12.99 -22.62
CA LYS A 264 -13.21 13.53 -22.30
C LYS A 264 -13.19 14.21 -20.94
N SER A 265 -14.32 14.78 -20.50
CA SER A 265 -14.48 15.37 -19.16
C SER A 265 -14.15 14.39 -18.04
N VAL A 266 -14.58 13.13 -18.16
CA VAL A 266 -14.29 12.05 -17.19
C VAL A 266 -12.78 11.77 -17.14
N VAL A 267 -12.13 11.71 -18.30
CA VAL A 267 -10.67 11.52 -18.40
C VAL A 267 -9.93 12.71 -17.76
N VAL A 268 -10.38 13.94 -18.04
CA VAL A 268 -9.77 15.18 -17.58
C VAL A 268 -9.94 15.39 -16.07
N ASP A 269 -11.11 15.07 -15.51
CA ASP A 269 -11.42 15.33 -14.10
C ASP A 269 -10.54 14.51 -13.15
N SER A 270 -10.21 13.27 -13.54
CA SER A 270 -9.26 12.43 -12.79
C SER A 270 -7.86 13.09 -12.68
N ILE A 271 -7.39 13.72 -13.76
CA ILE A 271 -6.09 14.40 -13.81
C ILE A 271 -6.15 15.75 -13.10
N ARG A 272 -7.29 16.46 -13.19
CA ARG A 272 -7.48 17.77 -12.56
C ARG A 272 -7.33 17.69 -11.04
N GLN A 273 -7.81 16.62 -10.41
CA GLN A 273 -7.64 16.39 -8.97
C GLN A 273 -6.16 16.22 -8.61
N ASN A 274 -5.42 15.44 -9.39
CA ASN A 274 -3.98 15.25 -9.20
C ASN A 274 -3.19 16.55 -9.42
N LEU A 275 -3.56 17.36 -10.42
CA LEU A 275 -2.94 18.66 -10.68
C LEU A 275 -3.15 19.61 -9.50
N PHE A 276 -4.35 19.67 -8.93
CA PHE A 276 -4.63 20.49 -7.76
C PHE A 276 -3.71 20.11 -6.59
N PHE A 277 -3.52 18.81 -6.36
CA PHE A 277 -2.63 18.31 -5.33
C PHE A 277 -1.16 18.71 -5.58
N VAL A 278 -0.67 18.54 -6.81
CA VAL A 278 0.69 18.94 -7.20
C VAL A 278 0.91 20.45 -7.05
N ILE A 279 -0.06 21.27 -7.43
CA ILE A 279 0.00 22.73 -7.23
C ILE A 279 0.01 23.08 -5.75
N ALA A 280 -0.83 22.43 -4.93
CA ALA A 280 -0.89 22.65 -3.49
C ALA A 280 0.44 22.27 -2.79
N VAL A 281 1.04 21.14 -3.16
CA VAL A 281 2.35 20.70 -2.65
C VAL A 281 3.45 21.68 -3.06
N ASN A 282 3.49 22.10 -4.32
CA ASN A 282 4.47 23.10 -4.77
C ASN A 282 4.31 24.42 -4.03
N LEU A 283 3.07 24.88 -3.80
CA LEU A 283 2.80 26.10 -3.04
C LEU A 283 3.25 25.97 -1.57
N LEU A 284 3.03 24.80 -0.96
CA LEU A 284 3.52 24.49 0.38
C LEU A 284 5.05 24.51 0.44
N VAL A 285 5.74 23.91 -0.53
CA VAL A 285 7.20 23.93 -0.64
C VAL A 285 7.72 25.37 -0.79
N ILE A 286 7.05 26.20 -1.59
CA ILE A 286 7.40 27.62 -1.75
C ILE A 286 7.27 28.36 -0.41
N VAL A 287 6.15 28.17 0.31
CA VAL A 287 5.95 28.78 1.63
C VAL A 287 7.01 28.31 2.62
N LEU A 288 7.37 27.03 2.60
CA LEU A 288 8.41 26.45 3.43
C LEU A 288 9.79 27.05 3.10
N VAL A 289 10.14 27.15 1.82
CA VAL A 289 11.41 27.74 1.37
C VAL A 289 11.48 29.22 1.79
N VAL A 290 10.42 29.99 1.55
CA VAL A 290 10.35 31.40 1.98
C VAL A 290 10.48 31.51 3.50
N PHE A 291 9.83 30.63 4.25
CA PHE A 291 9.92 30.58 5.71
C PHE A 291 11.35 30.25 6.19
N VAL A 292 11.98 29.22 5.63
CA VAL A 292 13.34 28.79 5.96
C VAL A 292 14.36 29.88 5.61
N PHE A 293 14.23 30.53 4.45
CA PHE A 293 15.10 31.64 4.04
C PHE A 293 14.88 32.86 4.94
N SER A 294 13.62 33.19 5.27
CA SER A 294 13.30 34.28 6.19
C SER A 294 13.93 34.03 7.58
N ARG A 295 13.79 32.81 8.11
CA ARG A 295 14.45 32.41 9.36
C ARG A 295 15.97 32.47 9.27
N SER A 296 16.54 31.95 8.20
CA SER A 296 18.00 31.94 7.99
C SER A 296 18.57 33.36 7.93
N ILE A 297 17.88 34.28 7.23
CA ILE A 297 18.26 35.68 7.16
C ILE A 297 18.13 36.36 8.53
N GLN A 298 17.06 36.08 9.28
CA GLN A 298 16.90 36.60 10.64
C GLN A 298 17.99 36.08 11.58
N GLN A 299 18.35 34.80 11.49
CA GLN A 299 19.38 34.19 12.31
C GLN A 299 20.77 34.71 11.98
N LEU A 300 21.10 34.87 10.69
CA LEU A 300 22.33 35.52 10.25
C LEU A 300 22.44 36.96 10.74
N ARG A 301 21.33 37.72 10.72
CA ARG A 301 21.31 39.08 11.28
C ARG A 301 21.52 39.07 12.79
N LYS A 302 20.89 38.13 13.51
CA LYS A 302 21.02 37.99 14.96
C LYS A 302 22.45 37.62 15.37
N SER A 303 23.07 36.62 14.73
CA SER A 303 24.44 36.20 15.05
C SER A 303 25.48 37.26 14.67
N ALA A 304 25.30 37.98 13.56
CA ALA A 304 26.17 39.10 13.21
C ALA A 304 26.05 40.27 14.21
N GLN A 305 24.88 40.44 14.82
CA GLN A 305 24.65 41.42 15.88
C GLN A 305 25.24 40.97 17.22
N GLU A 306 25.02 39.72 17.64
CA GLU A 306 25.61 39.15 18.86
C GLU A 306 27.15 39.18 18.84
N LEU A 307 27.76 38.93 17.67
CA LEU A 307 29.22 38.99 17.52
C LEU A 307 29.76 40.43 17.64
N ARG A 308 28.99 41.43 17.19
CA ARG A 308 29.32 42.86 17.41
C ARG A 308 29.10 43.27 18.86
N GLU A 309 28.03 42.80 19.49
CA GLU A 309 27.69 43.10 20.88
C GLU A 309 28.70 42.49 21.85
N ASN A 310 29.17 41.26 21.63
CA ASN A 310 30.18 40.64 22.48
C ASN A 310 31.55 41.33 22.40
N ARG A 311 31.96 41.75 21.20
CA ARG A 311 33.19 42.53 21.03
C ARG A 311 33.08 43.90 21.72
N GLN A 312 31.92 44.54 21.65
CA GLN A 312 31.64 45.79 22.36
C GLN A 312 31.53 45.59 23.87
N ASN A 313 30.98 44.48 24.36
CA ASN A 313 30.84 44.18 25.79
C ASN A 313 32.19 44.00 26.49
N LEU A 314 33.19 43.46 25.80
CA LEU A 314 34.54 43.30 26.34
C LEU A 314 35.25 44.66 26.53
N GLU A 315 35.14 45.57 25.56
CA GLU A 315 35.64 46.96 25.71
C GLU A 315 34.79 47.74 26.73
N LYS A 316 33.47 47.49 26.77
CA LYS A 316 32.56 48.05 27.76
C LYS A 316 32.86 47.62 29.18
N LEU A 317 33.38 46.42 29.46
CA LEU A 317 33.65 45.97 30.84
C LEU A 317 34.81 46.75 31.48
N ILE A 318 35.80 47.09 30.67
CA ILE A 318 36.97 47.87 31.08
C ILE A 318 36.60 49.36 31.22
N ASP A 319 35.80 49.87 30.29
CA ASP A 319 35.17 51.18 30.45
C ASP A 319 34.23 51.17 31.67
N GLN A 320 33.40 50.13 31.86
CA GLN A 320 32.39 49.94 32.92
C GLN A 320 32.94 50.14 34.31
N GLN A 321 34.22 49.93 34.60
CA GLN A 321 34.75 50.19 35.94
C GLN A 321 35.08 51.67 36.21
N LYS A 322 35.55 52.41 35.21
CA LYS A 322 35.67 53.88 35.26
C LYS A 322 34.31 54.56 35.11
N LEU A 323 33.49 54.00 34.23
CA LEU A 323 32.07 54.25 34.10
C LEU A 323 31.27 53.88 35.34
N LEU A 324 31.62 52.93 36.20
CA LEU A 324 30.77 52.66 37.38
C LEU A 324 30.70 53.90 38.29
N PHE A 325 31.72 54.75 38.25
CA PHE A 325 31.72 56.09 38.84
C PHE A 325 31.27 57.22 37.88
N GLU A 326 31.37 57.08 36.56
CA GLU A 326 30.92 58.07 35.55
C GLU A 326 29.50 57.83 34.94
N TYR A 327 28.93 56.64 35.11
CA TYR A 327 27.69 56.05 34.57
C TYR A 327 26.80 55.46 35.67
N SER A 328 27.26 55.43 36.92
CA SER A 328 26.31 55.62 38.02
C SER A 328 25.52 56.89 37.68
N ARG A 329 24.21 56.76 37.37
CA ARG A 329 23.28 57.90 37.34
C ARG A 329 22.95 58.38 38.76
N ASP A 330 23.84 58.06 39.68
CA ASP A 330 23.79 58.53 41.03
C ASP A 330 24.86 59.60 41.10
N PHE A 331 24.44 60.82 41.36
CA PHE A 331 25.37 61.91 41.64
C PHE A 331 25.48 62.08 43.15
N THR A 332 26.70 62.33 43.60
CA THR A 332 26.97 62.60 45.01
C THR A 332 27.12 64.10 45.19
N TYR A 333 26.59 64.62 46.28
CA TYR A 333 26.69 66.03 46.60
C TYR A 333 26.99 66.20 48.08
N ARG A 334 27.49 67.38 48.43
CA ARG A 334 27.67 67.83 49.80
C ARG A 334 27.21 69.26 49.94
N HIS A 335 26.54 69.57 51.04
CA HIS A 335 26.08 70.91 51.36
C HIS A 335 26.20 71.23 52.86
N ASN A 336 26.27 72.51 53.19
CA ASN A 336 26.36 73.00 54.57
C ASN A 336 24.98 73.08 55.26
N ALA A 337 24.94 73.54 56.52
CA ALA A 337 23.70 73.68 57.31
C ALA A 337 22.71 74.72 56.76
N ASP A 338 23.17 75.62 55.89
CA ASP A 338 22.36 76.61 55.18
C ASP A 338 21.91 76.09 53.79
N TYR A 339 22.13 74.80 53.51
CA TYR A 339 21.80 74.09 52.25
C TYR A 339 22.55 74.58 51.02
N GLU A 340 23.72 75.17 51.21
CA GLU A 340 24.61 75.56 50.11
C GLU A 340 25.56 74.41 49.76
N TYR A 341 25.56 74.01 48.48
CA TYR A 341 26.37 72.90 47.99
C TYR A 341 27.84 73.33 47.84
N ASP A 342 28.75 72.60 48.49
CA ASP A 342 30.20 72.84 48.42
C ASP A 342 30.94 71.80 47.58
N TYR A 343 30.24 70.74 47.18
CA TYR A 343 30.73 69.74 46.25
C TYR A 343 29.58 69.03 45.55
N VAL A 344 29.70 68.82 44.24
CA VAL A 344 28.87 67.87 43.51
C VAL A 344 29.69 67.13 42.46
N SER A 345 29.47 65.81 42.34
CA SER A 345 30.13 65.01 41.32
C SER A 345 29.69 65.42 39.91
N GLU A 346 30.57 65.31 38.93
CA GLU A 346 30.28 65.65 37.52
C GLU A 346 29.03 64.94 36.95
N ASN A 347 28.62 63.81 37.52
CA ASN A 347 27.44 63.07 37.10
C ASN A 347 26.12 63.85 37.27
N VAL A 348 26.07 64.93 38.06
CA VAL A 348 24.87 65.79 38.14
C VAL A 348 24.50 66.38 36.78
N GLN A 349 25.49 66.61 35.90
CA GLN A 349 25.28 67.05 34.54
C GLN A 349 24.69 65.96 33.65
N LYS A 350 24.99 64.69 33.94
CA LYS A 350 24.43 63.55 33.21
C LYS A 350 23.01 63.21 33.68
N VAL A 351 22.70 63.42 34.96
CA VAL A 351 21.41 63.06 35.57
C VAL A 351 20.38 64.18 35.44
N LEU A 352 20.78 65.43 35.68
CA LEU A 352 19.89 66.60 35.69
C LEU A 352 20.25 67.65 34.63
N GLY A 353 21.37 67.51 33.92
CA GLY A 353 21.76 68.44 32.84
C GLY A 353 22.54 69.68 33.28
N TYR A 354 22.65 69.95 34.58
CA TYR A 354 23.38 71.10 35.16
C TYR A 354 24.87 70.79 35.32
N THR A 355 25.76 71.71 34.98
CA THR A 355 27.18 71.52 35.32
C THR A 355 27.39 71.64 36.84
N PRO A 356 28.46 71.07 37.42
CA PRO A 356 28.74 71.20 38.85
C PRO A 356 28.73 72.64 39.36
N GLU A 357 29.38 73.55 38.64
CA GLU A 357 29.43 74.98 38.99
C GLU A 357 28.06 75.68 38.90
N GLU A 358 27.19 75.24 37.98
CA GLU A 358 25.82 75.75 37.87
C GLU A 358 24.93 75.22 39.00
N PHE A 359 25.11 73.94 39.36
CA PHE A 359 24.37 73.29 40.44
C PHE A 359 24.76 73.86 41.81
N GLU A 360 26.04 74.12 42.05
CA GLU A 360 26.57 74.72 43.28
C GLU A 360 26.09 76.16 43.51
N LYS A 361 25.83 76.91 42.42
CA LYS A 361 25.30 78.29 42.47
C LYS A 361 23.78 78.37 42.39
N SER A 362 23.08 77.24 42.29
CA SER A 362 21.63 77.21 42.09
C SER A 362 20.89 77.42 43.41
N GLU A 363 20.34 78.62 43.62
CA GLU A 363 19.40 78.87 44.70
C GLU A 363 18.09 78.06 44.49
N TYR A 364 17.84 77.04 45.32
CA TYR A 364 16.55 76.44 45.72
C TYR A 364 15.39 76.19 44.72
N ARG A 365 15.58 76.24 43.39
CA ARG A 365 14.48 76.18 42.40
C ARG A 365 14.28 74.89 41.60
N LEU A 366 14.95 73.79 41.96
CA LEU A 366 14.91 72.54 41.16
C LEU A 366 13.75 71.58 41.49
N PHE A 367 13.10 71.75 42.63
CA PHE A 367 12.04 70.85 43.10
C PHE A 367 10.68 71.20 42.49
N THR A 368 9.93 70.19 42.06
CA THR A 368 8.53 70.36 41.58
C THR A 368 7.55 70.53 42.75
N GLN A 369 6.30 70.92 42.49
CA GLN A 369 5.24 70.91 43.51
C GLN A 369 4.74 69.49 43.87
N ASN A 370 5.49 68.44 43.48
CA ASN A 370 5.14 67.07 43.78
C ASN A 370 5.14 66.85 45.32
N PRO A 371 4.09 66.23 45.89
CA PRO A 371 4.00 65.94 47.33
C PRO A 371 5.22 65.23 47.91
N LEU A 372 5.95 64.46 47.09
CA LEU A 372 7.19 63.78 47.48
C LEU A 372 8.26 64.74 48.04
N ASN A 373 8.32 65.96 47.50
CA ASN A 373 9.36 66.94 47.86
C ASN A 373 9.16 67.55 49.25
N ARG A 374 7.94 67.51 49.80
CA ARG A 374 7.69 67.93 51.19
C ARG A 374 8.34 66.96 52.18
N THR A 375 8.19 65.67 51.93
CA THR A 375 8.77 64.59 52.74
C THR A 375 10.29 64.60 52.65
N ALA A 376 10.84 64.91 51.47
CA ALA A 376 12.27 65.10 51.27
C ALA A 376 12.86 66.18 52.19
N HIS A 377 12.26 67.38 52.21
CA HIS A 377 12.74 68.49 53.02
C HIS A 377 12.71 68.23 54.53
N GLU A 378 11.64 67.58 55.02
CA GLU A 378 11.51 67.18 56.43
C GLU A 378 12.57 66.14 56.83
N THR A 379 13.02 65.31 55.89
CA THR A 379 14.03 64.27 56.12
C THR A 379 15.44 64.87 56.17
N THR A 380 15.81 65.70 55.19
CA THR A 380 17.12 66.39 55.19
C THR A 380 17.34 67.27 56.43
N SER A 381 16.28 67.95 56.90
CA SER A 381 16.34 68.78 58.11
C SER A 381 16.74 67.99 59.37
N LYS A 382 16.37 66.71 59.46
CA LYS A 382 16.74 65.83 60.59
C LYS A 382 18.20 65.40 60.50
N VAL A 383 18.70 65.11 59.29
CA VAL A 383 20.10 64.73 59.05
C VAL A 383 21.05 65.85 59.50
N LEU A 384 20.69 67.12 59.24
CA LEU A 384 21.45 68.30 59.69
C LEU A 384 21.49 68.48 61.21
N GLN A 385 20.48 67.99 61.94
CA GLN A 385 20.47 68.00 63.41
C GLN A 385 21.30 66.84 64.01
N GLY A 386 22.03 66.10 63.16
CA GLY A 386 22.88 64.98 63.56
C GLY A 386 22.11 63.67 63.75
N VAL A 387 20.84 63.61 63.35
CA VAL A 387 20.02 62.39 63.39
C VAL A 387 20.20 61.64 62.06
N ASP A 388 21.03 60.60 62.06
CA ASP A 388 21.15 59.63 60.96
C ASP A 388 20.23 58.44 61.25
N ASP A 389 18.99 58.50 60.77
CA ASP A 389 18.03 57.39 60.80
C ASP A 389 18.16 56.45 59.58
N GLY A 390 19.08 56.77 58.65
CA GLY A 390 19.41 55.95 57.49
C GLY A 390 18.31 55.85 56.43
N ASN A 391 17.24 56.64 56.56
CA ASN A 391 16.06 56.57 55.71
C ASN A 391 16.34 57.12 54.31
N LEU A 392 15.88 56.39 53.29
CA LEU A 392 15.81 56.90 51.92
C LEU A 392 14.49 57.64 51.71
N PHE A 393 14.53 58.67 50.89
CA PHE A 393 13.36 59.40 50.46
C PHE A 393 13.39 59.63 48.95
N TYR A 394 12.23 59.90 48.37
CA TYR A 394 12.10 60.20 46.95
C TYR A 394 11.87 61.69 46.76
N ALA A 395 12.55 62.25 45.75
CA ALA A 395 12.37 63.63 45.35
C ALA A 395 12.19 63.70 43.83
N GLU A 396 11.22 64.49 43.39
CA GLU A 396 11.01 64.77 41.98
C GLU A 396 11.58 66.16 41.67
N VAL A 397 12.59 66.17 40.81
CA VAL A 397 13.29 67.39 40.41
C VAL A 397 13.16 67.59 38.91
N ARG A 398 13.35 68.83 38.48
CA ARG A 398 13.41 69.15 37.07
C ARG A 398 14.86 69.07 36.59
N ASP A 399 15.05 68.42 35.45
CA ASP A 399 16.27 68.60 34.68
C ASP A 399 16.37 70.03 34.13
N LYS A 400 17.53 70.38 33.56
CA LYS A 400 17.82 71.70 32.95
C LYS A 400 16.86 72.11 31.84
N ASN A 401 16.11 71.17 31.28
CA ASN A 401 15.13 71.40 30.21
C ASN A 401 13.69 71.46 30.75
N GLY A 402 13.48 71.21 32.04
CA GLY A 402 12.19 71.27 32.72
C GLY A 402 11.46 69.93 32.86
N ASN A 403 12.04 68.80 32.45
CA ASN A 403 11.42 67.47 32.55
C ASN A 403 11.51 66.92 33.98
N PRO A 404 10.47 66.23 34.48
CA PRO A 404 10.51 65.61 35.78
C PRO A 404 11.39 64.35 35.76
N ILE A 405 12.36 64.30 36.67
CA ILE A 405 13.21 63.13 36.97
C ILE A 405 12.92 62.70 38.41
N THR A 406 12.68 61.41 38.61
CA THR A 406 12.44 60.85 39.95
C THR A 406 13.74 60.32 40.53
N LEU A 407 14.15 60.92 41.65
CA LEU A 407 15.38 60.57 42.36
C LEU A 407 15.05 59.82 43.65
N GLU A 408 15.80 58.74 43.91
CA GLU A 408 15.91 58.07 45.20
C GLU A 408 17.13 58.64 45.91
N VAL A 409 16.92 59.31 47.05
CA VAL A 409 17.95 60.09 47.74
C VAL A 409 18.26 59.50 49.10
N LYS A 410 19.55 59.40 49.41
CA LYS A 410 20.06 59.03 50.74
C LYS A 410 21.10 60.03 51.21
N GLU A 411 20.93 60.52 52.44
CA GLU A 411 21.77 61.56 53.02
C GLU A 411 22.37 61.12 54.35
N LYS A 412 23.55 61.64 54.68
CA LYS A 412 24.25 61.41 55.95
C LYS A 412 24.91 62.69 56.48
N PRO A 413 25.06 62.83 57.81
CA PRO A 413 25.73 63.99 58.39
C PRO A 413 27.23 63.95 58.08
N TYR A 414 27.74 65.05 57.55
CA TYR A 414 29.15 65.31 57.32
C TYR A 414 29.74 66.02 58.54
N LYS A 415 30.82 65.46 59.11
CA LYS A 415 31.45 65.94 60.34
C LYS A 415 32.88 66.41 60.09
N ASP A 416 33.31 67.43 60.84
CA ASP A 416 34.70 67.87 60.86
C ASP A 416 35.61 66.96 61.72
N ASP A 417 36.92 67.23 61.70
CA ASP A 417 37.94 66.46 62.45
C ASP A 417 37.75 66.52 63.98
N GLU A 418 36.94 67.46 64.47
CA GLU A 418 36.57 67.62 65.89
C GLU A 418 35.24 66.92 66.25
N GLY A 419 34.55 66.35 65.25
CA GLY A 419 33.33 65.55 65.41
C GLY A 419 32.01 66.33 65.36
N ASN A 420 32.03 67.62 65.04
CA ASN A 420 30.84 68.46 64.90
C ASN A 420 30.21 68.27 63.52
N VAL A 421 28.87 68.27 63.42
CA VAL A 421 28.17 68.17 62.13
C VAL A 421 28.24 69.53 61.43
N VAL A 422 28.89 69.56 60.27
CA VAL A 422 29.13 70.77 59.47
C VAL A 422 28.34 70.77 58.16
N GLY A 423 27.67 69.66 57.82
CA GLY A 423 26.83 69.58 56.63
C GLY A 423 26.20 68.20 56.39
N VAL A 424 25.75 67.96 55.17
CA VAL A 424 25.22 66.68 54.70
C VAL A 424 25.99 66.25 53.46
N ILE A 425 26.28 64.96 53.38
CA ILE A 425 26.70 64.30 52.14
C ILE A 425 25.59 63.35 51.69
N GLY A 426 25.18 63.49 50.43
CA GLY A 426 24.07 62.75 49.85
C GLY A 426 24.45 62.04 48.56
N ILE A 427 23.74 60.95 48.29
CA ILE A 427 23.75 60.26 47.00
C ILE A 427 22.32 60.24 46.49
N ALA A 428 22.11 60.77 45.29
CA ALA A 428 20.81 60.81 44.63
C ALA A 428 20.85 59.98 43.35
N LYS A 429 19.99 58.96 43.27
CA LYS A 429 19.92 57.94 42.22
C LYS A 429 18.71 58.12 41.33
N ASP A 430 18.91 58.16 40.01
CA ASP A 430 17.82 58.09 39.05
C ASP A 430 17.21 56.67 39.03
N VAL A 431 15.95 56.55 39.46
CA VAL A 431 15.20 55.28 39.51
C VAL A 431 14.17 55.16 38.39
N THR A 432 14.24 56.00 37.35
CA THR A 432 13.27 56.02 36.25
C THR A 432 13.18 54.65 35.53
N ASP A 433 14.31 53.97 35.27
CA ASP A 433 14.33 52.66 34.58
C ASP A 433 13.80 51.48 35.43
N LYS A 434 13.95 51.56 36.76
CA LYS A 434 13.37 50.59 37.70
C LYS A 434 11.84 50.67 37.65
N PHE A 435 11.30 51.89 37.61
CA PHE A 435 9.89 52.16 37.42
C PHE A 435 9.39 51.67 36.04
N MET A 436 10.22 51.76 34.99
CA MET A 436 9.90 51.26 33.64
C MET A 436 10.05 49.73 33.48
N SER A 437 10.93 49.07 34.24
CA SER A 437 11.10 47.60 34.19
C SER A 437 9.93 46.87 34.83
N GLU A 438 9.32 47.45 35.86
CA GLU A 438 8.05 47.00 36.44
C GLU A 438 6.92 47.00 35.37
N GLN A 439 6.91 48.00 34.49
CA GLN A 439 5.98 48.05 33.35
C GLN A 439 6.27 46.96 32.31
N LYS A 440 7.54 46.67 32.01
CA LYS A 440 7.91 45.58 31.06
C LYS A 440 7.53 44.20 31.59
N PHE A 441 7.76 43.93 32.87
CA PHE A 441 7.32 42.69 33.51
C PHE A 441 5.81 42.51 33.37
N ARG A 442 5.05 43.58 33.68
CA ARG A 442 3.58 43.59 33.52
C ARG A 442 3.15 43.22 32.10
N ILE A 443 3.86 43.68 31.07
CA ILE A 443 3.55 43.33 29.67
C ILE A 443 3.84 41.85 29.37
N LEU A 444 5.01 41.33 29.74
CA LEU A 444 5.38 39.93 29.45
C LEU A 444 4.50 38.93 30.20
N PHE A 445 4.14 39.26 31.44
CA PHE A 445 3.27 38.43 32.26
C PHE A 445 1.83 38.46 31.71
N GLU A 446 1.24 39.64 31.53
CA GLU A 446 -0.18 39.79 31.16
C GLU A 446 -0.50 39.34 29.73
N TYR A 447 0.41 39.53 28.78
CA TYR A 447 0.17 39.23 27.35
C TYR A 447 0.76 37.90 26.87
N SER A 448 1.25 37.04 27.78
CA SER A 448 1.65 35.68 27.41
C SER A 448 0.45 34.85 26.95
N SER A 449 0.62 34.02 25.92
CA SER A 449 -0.43 33.14 25.40
C SER A 449 -0.74 31.97 26.33
N ASP A 450 0.25 31.52 27.09
CA ASP A 450 0.07 30.46 28.08
C ASP A 450 -0.36 31.08 29.42
N PRO A 451 -1.27 30.44 30.16
CA PRO A 451 -1.54 30.77 31.56
C PRO A 451 -0.27 30.78 32.41
N HIS A 452 -0.05 31.89 33.11
CA HIS A 452 1.01 32.05 34.10
C HIS A 452 0.36 32.37 35.45
N LEU A 453 0.78 31.64 36.49
CA LEU A 453 0.30 31.84 37.85
C LEU A 453 1.46 31.86 38.83
N ILE A 454 1.34 32.68 39.85
CA ILE A 454 2.22 32.69 41.01
C ILE A 454 1.36 32.29 42.19
N PHE A 455 1.73 31.23 42.91
CA PHE A 455 0.95 30.73 44.05
C PHE A 455 1.85 30.21 45.16
N ASN A 456 1.32 30.15 46.38
CA ASN A 456 1.97 29.55 47.55
C ASN A 456 1.00 28.58 48.25
N SER A 457 1.32 28.15 49.47
CA SER A 457 0.46 27.27 50.27
C SER A 457 -0.92 27.84 50.59
N ASP A 458 -1.07 29.17 50.57
CA ASP A 458 -2.31 29.87 50.92
C ASP A 458 -3.19 30.11 49.68
N GLY A 459 -2.70 29.79 48.48
CA GLY A 459 -3.43 29.90 47.22
C GLY A 459 -2.72 30.72 46.15
N ILE A 460 -3.41 30.98 45.05
CA ILE A 460 -2.92 31.80 43.94
C ILE A 460 -2.77 33.25 44.40
N LEU A 461 -1.56 33.78 44.25
CA LEU A 461 -1.18 35.15 44.61
C LEU A 461 -1.39 36.10 43.42
N ASP A 462 -1.03 35.67 42.21
CA ASP A 462 -1.23 36.46 41.00
C ASP A 462 -1.35 35.55 39.77
N CYS A 463 -2.00 36.04 38.71
CA CYS A 463 -2.13 35.35 37.43
C CYS A 463 -2.29 36.32 36.26
N ASN A 464 -1.99 35.87 35.05
CA ASN A 464 -2.24 36.62 33.83
C ASN A 464 -3.64 36.36 33.24
N GLU A 465 -4.04 37.19 32.27
CA GLU A 465 -5.33 37.07 31.57
C GLU A 465 -5.53 35.73 30.86
N ALA A 466 -4.47 35.10 30.33
CA ALA A 466 -4.57 33.80 29.67
C ALA A 466 -5.10 32.70 30.61
N ALA A 467 -4.74 32.74 31.90
CA ALA A 467 -5.27 31.82 32.91
C ALA A 467 -6.78 31.95 33.09
N LEU A 468 -7.29 33.19 33.12
CA LEU A 468 -8.72 33.47 33.24
C LEU A 468 -9.47 33.04 31.98
N GLN A 469 -8.91 33.30 30.80
CA GLN A 469 -9.51 32.92 29.51
C GLN A 469 -9.59 31.40 29.33
N MET A 470 -8.51 30.67 29.63
CA MET A 470 -8.48 29.21 29.49
C MET A 470 -9.58 28.54 30.32
N LEU A 471 -9.79 28.99 31.55
CA LEU A 471 -10.80 28.45 32.47
C LEU A 471 -12.18 29.11 32.33
N ASN A 472 -12.28 30.16 31.52
CA ASN A 472 -13.49 30.98 31.33
C ASN A 472 -14.02 31.59 32.64
N ILE A 473 -13.12 32.24 33.39
CA ILE A 473 -13.40 32.93 34.66
C ILE A 473 -13.53 34.43 34.38
N SER A 474 -14.63 35.04 34.83
CA SER A 474 -14.95 36.44 34.51
C SER A 474 -14.34 37.48 35.44
N ARG A 475 -13.92 37.09 36.66
CA ARG A 475 -13.32 38.01 37.65
C ARG A 475 -12.09 37.38 38.27
N LYS A 476 -10.98 38.12 38.27
CA LYS A 476 -9.71 37.69 38.89
C LYS A 476 -9.87 37.37 40.39
N ASP A 477 -10.73 38.10 41.10
CA ASP A 477 -11.05 37.87 42.53
C ASP A 477 -11.57 36.45 42.82
N ASP A 478 -12.25 35.81 41.85
CA ASP A 478 -12.78 34.45 42.01
C ASP A 478 -11.68 33.37 41.85
N PHE A 479 -10.48 33.80 41.43
CA PHE A 479 -9.32 32.95 41.13
C PHE A 479 -8.18 33.12 42.14
N ILE A 480 -7.98 34.33 42.68
CA ILE A 480 -6.97 34.62 43.70
C ILE A 480 -7.36 34.00 45.05
N GLY A 481 -6.37 33.48 45.79
CA GLY A 481 -6.55 32.83 47.10
C GLY A 481 -7.12 31.41 47.04
N LYS A 482 -7.41 30.90 45.84
CA LYS A 482 -7.81 29.51 45.58
C LYS A 482 -6.59 28.65 45.28
N LEU A 483 -6.65 27.35 45.55
CA LEU A 483 -5.60 26.44 45.11
C LEU A 483 -5.80 26.05 43.63
N PRO A 484 -4.74 25.97 42.81
CA PRO A 484 -4.84 25.63 41.39
C PRO A 484 -5.66 24.37 41.08
N TRP A 485 -5.58 23.34 41.94
CA TRP A 485 -6.28 22.07 41.74
C TRP A 485 -7.81 22.19 41.93
N GLU A 486 -8.32 23.23 42.59
CA GLU A 486 -9.78 23.44 42.75
C GLU A 486 -10.50 23.66 41.41
N PHE A 487 -9.77 24.08 40.38
CA PHE A 487 -10.27 24.28 39.01
C PHE A 487 -10.14 23.03 38.13
N SER A 488 -9.85 21.88 38.73
CA SER A 488 -9.72 20.60 38.03
C SER A 488 -10.92 19.67 38.27
N LYS A 489 -10.92 18.52 37.60
CA LYS A 489 -11.86 17.43 37.91
C LYS A 489 -11.46 16.75 39.23
N ASP A 490 -12.39 16.04 39.87
CA ASP A 490 -12.11 15.40 41.17
C ASP A 490 -11.00 14.34 41.09
N ARG A 491 -10.85 13.69 39.93
CA ARG A 491 -9.82 12.66 39.67
C ARG A 491 -9.13 12.87 38.32
N GLN A 492 -7.81 12.86 38.31
CA GLN A 492 -6.98 13.01 37.11
C GLN A 492 -7.05 11.77 36.18
N PRO A 493 -6.59 11.84 34.91
CA PRO A 493 -6.67 10.71 33.97
C PRO A 493 -6.03 9.41 34.46
N ASP A 494 -5.09 9.50 35.40
CA ASP A 494 -4.46 8.37 36.09
C ASP A 494 -5.29 7.81 37.27
N GLY A 495 -6.51 8.32 37.46
CA GLY A 495 -7.45 7.89 38.50
C GLY A 495 -7.19 8.48 39.90
N ARG A 496 -6.09 9.20 40.14
CA ARG A 496 -5.76 9.79 41.45
C ARG A 496 -6.64 11.01 41.74
N ARG A 497 -6.97 11.25 43.02
CA ARG A 497 -7.68 12.48 43.44
C ARG A 497 -6.79 13.69 43.24
N SER A 498 -7.36 14.75 42.67
CA SER A 498 -6.60 15.93 42.25
C SER A 498 -5.94 16.67 43.43
N GLU A 499 -6.62 16.74 44.58
CA GLU A 499 -6.08 17.30 45.83
C GLU A 499 -4.74 16.65 46.21
N TYR A 500 -4.70 15.33 46.39
CA TYR A 500 -3.48 14.63 46.80
C TYR A 500 -2.39 14.64 45.73
N LYS A 501 -2.76 14.54 44.45
CA LYS A 501 -1.79 14.58 43.37
C LYS A 501 -1.15 15.96 43.25
N ALA A 502 -1.89 17.04 43.48
CA ALA A 502 -1.36 18.40 43.42
C ALA A 502 -0.27 18.62 44.48
N ASP A 503 -0.47 18.14 45.70
CA ASP A 503 0.53 18.22 46.77
C ASP A 503 1.80 17.42 46.43
N GLU A 504 1.65 16.23 45.84
CA GLU A 504 2.78 15.42 45.37
C GLU A 504 3.59 16.16 44.29
N MET A 505 2.91 16.75 43.30
CA MET A 505 3.58 17.48 42.22
C MET A 505 4.25 18.76 42.73
N LEU A 506 3.63 19.43 43.71
CA LEU A 506 4.17 20.60 44.39
C LEU A 506 5.47 20.24 45.13
N ASN A 507 5.44 19.19 45.95
CA ASN A 507 6.63 18.71 46.66
C ASN A 507 7.76 18.32 45.70
N ALA A 508 7.44 17.64 44.60
CA ALA A 508 8.42 17.30 43.57
C ALA A 508 9.08 18.54 42.94
N ALA A 509 8.32 19.62 42.73
CA ALA A 509 8.86 20.89 42.22
C ALA A 509 9.73 21.60 43.27
N LEU A 510 9.35 21.57 44.56
CA LEU A 510 10.13 22.16 45.64
C LEU A 510 11.47 21.43 45.85
N GLU A 511 11.49 20.09 45.72
CA GLU A 511 12.72 19.30 45.83
C GLU A 511 13.65 19.46 44.63
N LYS A 512 13.10 19.49 43.41
CA LYS A 512 13.88 19.46 42.15
C LYS A 512 14.08 20.86 41.53
N GLY A 513 13.47 21.89 42.10
CA GLY A 513 13.41 23.25 41.54
C GLY A 513 12.39 23.43 40.42
N LYS A 514 12.11 22.38 39.63
CA LYS A 514 11.12 22.38 38.55
C LYS A 514 10.50 20.98 38.39
N HIS A 515 9.19 20.92 38.14
CA HIS A 515 8.49 19.67 37.80
C HIS A 515 7.39 19.90 36.76
N THR A 516 7.32 19.02 35.76
CA THR A 516 6.33 19.07 34.67
C THR A 516 5.50 17.79 34.66
N PHE A 517 4.18 17.91 34.52
CA PHE A 517 3.25 16.79 34.62
C PHE A 517 1.93 17.05 33.87
N ASP A 518 1.25 15.96 33.51
CA ASP A 518 -0.06 16.02 32.89
C ASP A 518 -1.18 16.28 33.91
N TRP A 519 -2.07 17.18 33.53
CA TRP A 519 -3.22 17.60 34.29
C TRP A 519 -4.45 17.77 33.40
N THR A 520 -5.63 17.77 34.01
CA THR A 520 -6.88 18.08 33.33
C THR A 520 -7.64 19.10 34.15
N TYR A 521 -7.73 20.31 33.61
CA TYR A 521 -8.55 21.37 34.17
C TYR A 521 -9.98 21.31 33.61
N ARG A 522 -10.90 21.99 34.28
CA ARG A 522 -12.30 22.05 33.89
C ARG A 522 -12.73 23.51 33.82
N LYS A 523 -13.21 23.94 32.65
CA LYS A 523 -13.77 25.28 32.47
C LYS A 523 -15.05 25.44 33.29
N THR A 524 -15.46 26.69 33.53
CA THR A 524 -16.77 27.01 34.13
C THR A 524 -17.96 26.45 33.36
N SER A 525 -17.82 26.23 32.05
CA SER A 525 -18.83 25.57 31.19
C SER A 525 -18.92 24.04 31.37
N GLY A 526 -18.02 23.44 32.14
CA GLY A 526 -17.90 21.99 32.32
C GLY A 526 -17.00 21.29 31.28
N GLN A 527 -16.50 22.01 30.27
CA GLN A 527 -15.57 21.46 29.28
C GLN A 527 -14.22 21.12 29.95
N GLU A 528 -13.70 19.92 29.68
CA GLU A 528 -12.37 19.49 30.13
C GLU A 528 -11.29 20.03 29.20
N VAL A 529 -10.17 20.43 29.79
CA VAL A 529 -8.98 20.92 29.09
C VAL A 529 -7.80 20.08 29.53
N PRO A 530 -7.28 19.18 28.67
CA PRO A 530 -6.04 18.48 28.94
C PRO A 530 -4.88 19.47 28.88
N THR A 531 -3.97 19.39 29.84
CA THR A 531 -2.96 20.42 30.06
C THR A 531 -1.67 19.81 30.55
N GLU A 532 -0.53 20.26 30.02
CA GLU A 532 0.77 20.02 30.64
C GLU A 532 1.08 21.17 31.59
N VAL A 533 1.27 20.86 32.87
CA VAL A 533 1.53 21.85 33.91
C VAL A 533 2.99 21.78 34.30
N THR A 534 3.64 22.93 34.33
CA THR A 534 5.01 23.09 34.82
C THR A 534 5.02 23.97 36.06
N TYR A 535 5.48 23.41 37.18
CA TYR A 535 5.76 24.14 38.41
C TYR A 535 7.25 24.44 38.53
N THR A 536 7.59 25.69 38.80
CA THR A 536 8.97 26.14 39.07
C THR A 536 9.00 26.82 40.44
N ALA A 537 9.83 26.31 41.35
CA ALA A 537 10.01 26.91 42.66
C ALA A 537 10.90 28.15 42.56
N VAL A 538 10.41 29.27 43.05
CA VAL A 538 11.11 30.57 43.05
C VAL A 538 11.03 31.17 44.44
N THR A 539 12.10 31.80 44.90
CA THR A 539 12.09 32.54 46.17
C THR A 539 11.76 34.00 45.90
N LEU A 540 10.67 34.49 46.48
CA LEU A 540 10.26 35.89 46.42
C LEU A 540 10.19 36.43 47.86
N ASN A 541 10.95 37.47 48.20
CA ASN A 541 10.97 38.07 49.54
C ASN A 541 11.19 37.08 50.71
N ASN A 542 12.08 36.10 50.54
CA ASN A 542 12.34 34.99 51.48
C ASN A 542 11.18 34.00 51.69
N GLU A 543 10.12 34.08 50.88
CA GLU A 543 9.06 33.07 50.82
C GLU A 543 9.22 32.22 49.55
N GLN A 544 8.95 30.91 49.67
CA GLN A 544 8.90 30.04 48.50
C GLN A 544 7.54 30.19 47.83
N VAL A 545 7.57 30.60 46.57
CA VAL A 545 6.41 30.67 45.68
C VAL A 545 6.64 29.75 44.48
N ILE A 546 5.55 29.30 43.87
CA ILE A 546 5.59 28.52 42.65
C ILE A 546 5.12 29.37 41.49
N LEU A 547 5.95 29.45 40.46
CA LEU A 547 5.53 29.89 39.14
C LEU A 547 4.99 28.67 38.38
N ALA A 548 3.69 28.68 38.09
CA ALA A 548 3.04 27.69 37.24
C ALA A 548 2.85 28.21 35.82
N VAL A 549 3.17 27.37 34.85
CA VAL A 549 2.84 27.57 33.43
C VAL A 549 1.98 26.39 32.98
N TRP A 550 0.86 26.68 32.31
CA TRP A 550 -0.06 25.66 31.80
C TRP A 550 -0.05 25.67 30.28
N HIS A 551 0.17 24.52 29.65
CA HIS A 551 0.17 24.38 28.20
C HIS A 551 -1.03 23.53 27.76
N ASP A 552 -1.91 24.08 26.93
CA ASP A 552 -3.13 23.40 26.45
C ASP A 552 -2.79 22.30 25.42
N LEU A 553 -3.21 21.07 25.68
CA LEU A 553 -2.94 19.89 24.84
C LEU A 553 -4.12 19.50 23.94
N THR A 554 -5.21 20.28 23.89
CA THR A 554 -6.46 19.91 23.22
C THR A 554 -6.28 19.61 21.74
N GLU A 555 -5.61 20.50 20.99
CA GLU A 555 -5.41 20.34 19.54
C GLU A 555 -4.48 19.15 19.23
N ARG A 556 -3.39 19.02 20.00
CA ARG A 556 -2.42 17.94 19.85
C ARG A 556 -3.07 16.57 20.03
N LYS A 557 -3.86 16.38 21.10
CA LYS A 557 -4.55 15.11 21.35
C LYS A 557 -5.63 14.78 20.29
N ARG A 558 -6.27 15.79 19.70
CA ARG A 558 -7.24 15.59 18.61
C ARG A 558 -6.58 15.06 17.34
N VAL A 559 -5.42 15.60 16.98
CA VAL A 559 -4.65 15.15 15.81
C VAL A 559 -4.13 13.73 16.03
N GLU A 560 -3.61 13.43 17.22
CA GLU A 560 -3.13 12.10 17.56
C GLU A 560 -4.23 11.04 17.46
N GLN A 561 -5.43 11.30 17.98
CA GLN A 561 -6.56 10.38 17.86
C GLN A 561 -6.99 10.17 16.40
N ALA A 562 -7.06 11.24 15.60
CA ALA A 562 -7.42 11.14 14.18
C ALA A 562 -6.44 10.27 13.38
N LEU A 563 -5.14 10.31 13.74
CA LEU A 563 -4.12 9.48 13.14
C LEU A 563 -4.29 8.00 13.50
N ILE A 564 -4.58 7.70 14.77
CA ILE A 564 -4.85 6.33 15.23
C ILE A 564 -6.03 5.72 14.47
N ASP A 565 -7.13 6.47 14.36
CA ASP A 565 -8.35 6.01 13.66
C ASP A 565 -8.13 5.81 12.15
N ALA A 566 -7.25 6.60 11.54
CA ALA A 566 -6.89 6.45 10.12
C ALA A 566 -6.02 5.21 9.91
N LYS A 567 -5.06 4.96 10.81
CA LYS A 567 -4.19 3.77 10.78
C LYS A 567 -5.02 2.49 10.93
N GLN A 568 -5.93 2.42 11.89
CA GLN A 568 -6.78 1.24 12.11
C GLN A 568 -7.62 0.90 10.88
N ARG A 569 -8.23 1.90 10.23
CA ARG A 569 -9.00 1.69 8.99
C ARG A 569 -8.16 1.17 7.83
N ALA A 570 -6.93 1.65 7.69
CA ALA A 570 -6.00 1.15 6.68
C ALA A 570 -5.61 -0.31 6.94
N GLU A 571 -5.34 -0.67 8.20
CA GLU A 571 -4.99 -2.05 8.60
C GLU A 571 -6.15 -3.04 8.37
N GLU A 572 -7.39 -2.64 8.68
CA GLU A 572 -8.59 -3.46 8.43
C GLU A 572 -8.79 -3.72 6.93
N LEU A 573 -8.63 -2.70 6.09
CA LEU A 573 -8.79 -2.81 4.65
C LEU A 573 -7.72 -3.71 4.03
N ALA A 574 -6.47 -3.58 4.50
CA ALA A 574 -5.37 -4.47 4.08
C ALA A 574 -5.63 -5.93 4.48
N ARG A 575 -6.11 -6.17 5.71
CA ARG A 575 -6.44 -7.53 6.17
C ARG A 575 -7.59 -8.14 5.37
N SER A 576 -8.63 -7.37 5.06
CA SER A 576 -9.75 -7.83 4.24
C SER A 576 -9.33 -8.17 2.81
N LYS A 577 -8.45 -7.35 2.19
CA LYS A 577 -7.88 -7.63 0.86
C LYS A 577 -7.14 -8.97 0.86
N GLN A 578 -6.34 -9.23 1.90
CA GLN A 578 -5.57 -10.47 2.00
C GLN A 578 -6.46 -11.71 2.21
N GLN A 579 -7.45 -11.63 3.09
CA GLN A 579 -8.36 -12.76 3.34
C GLN A 579 -9.16 -13.12 2.08
N PHE A 580 -9.58 -12.11 1.31
CA PHE A 580 -10.25 -12.30 0.02
C PHE A 580 -9.35 -13.05 -0.98
N LEU A 581 -8.10 -12.62 -1.17
CA LEU A 581 -7.17 -13.26 -2.11
C LEU A 581 -6.84 -14.71 -1.71
N SER A 582 -6.66 -14.96 -0.41
CA SER A 582 -6.42 -16.31 0.11
C SER A 582 -7.61 -17.24 -0.14
N SER A 583 -8.84 -16.76 0.12
CA SER A 583 -10.06 -17.55 -0.06
C SER A 583 -10.31 -17.84 -1.54
N MET A 584 -10.17 -16.83 -2.40
CA MET A 584 -10.31 -16.96 -3.86
C MET A 584 -9.32 -17.97 -4.44
N SER A 585 -8.07 -17.99 -3.98
CA SER A 585 -7.11 -18.98 -4.47
C SER A 585 -7.52 -20.41 -4.12
N HIS A 586 -7.99 -20.66 -2.89
CA HIS A 586 -8.51 -21.98 -2.51
C HIS A 586 -9.74 -22.38 -3.34
N GLU A 587 -10.65 -21.44 -3.60
CA GLU A 587 -11.84 -21.67 -4.41
C GLU A 587 -11.52 -21.93 -5.90
N ILE A 588 -10.45 -21.35 -6.43
CA ILE A 588 -9.98 -21.61 -7.81
C ILE A 588 -9.16 -22.90 -7.90
N ARG A 589 -8.32 -23.19 -6.90
CA ARG A 589 -7.44 -24.36 -6.86
C ARG A 589 -8.23 -25.67 -6.87
N THR A 590 -9.31 -25.74 -6.11
CA THR A 590 -10.12 -26.96 -5.94
C THR A 590 -10.71 -27.50 -7.26
N PRO A 591 -11.45 -26.71 -8.07
CA PRO A 591 -11.95 -27.20 -9.36
C PRO A 591 -10.83 -27.46 -10.36
N LEU A 592 -9.74 -26.70 -10.32
CA LEU A 592 -8.62 -26.85 -11.26
C LEU A 592 -7.84 -28.14 -11.02
N ASN A 593 -7.61 -28.49 -9.75
CA ASN A 593 -7.00 -29.77 -9.37
C ASN A 593 -7.85 -30.96 -9.82
N ALA A 594 -9.17 -30.84 -9.81
CA ALA A 594 -10.06 -31.87 -10.36
C ALA A 594 -9.85 -32.02 -11.88
N VAL A 595 -9.75 -30.92 -12.62
CA VAL A 595 -9.49 -30.94 -14.08
C VAL A 595 -8.13 -31.57 -14.40
N ILE A 596 -7.07 -31.21 -13.67
CA ILE A 596 -5.72 -31.80 -13.83
C ILE A 596 -5.74 -33.30 -13.52
N GLY A 597 -6.43 -33.70 -12.44
CA GLY A 597 -6.59 -35.10 -12.08
C GLY A 597 -7.29 -35.92 -13.15
N TYR A 598 -8.45 -35.44 -13.64
CA TYR A 598 -9.21 -36.13 -14.69
C TYR A 598 -8.45 -36.20 -16.02
N THR A 599 -7.74 -35.13 -16.40
CA THR A 599 -6.99 -35.11 -17.67
C THR A 599 -5.77 -36.02 -17.63
N SER A 600 -5.06 -36.06 -16.51
CA SER A 600 -3.95 -37.00 -16.28
C SER A 600 -4.45 -38.45 -16.29
N PHE A 601 -5.60 -38.71 -15.65
CA PHE A 601 -6.24 -40.03 -15.67
C PHE A 601 -6.62 -40.48 -17.09
N LEU A 602 -7.30 -39.62 -17.86
CA LEU A 602 -7.72 -39.93 -19.23
C LEU A 602 -6.53 -40.15 -20.17
N LEU A 603 -5.37 -39.54 -19.90
CA LEU A 603 -4.13 -39.80 -20.64
C LEU A 603 -3.54 -41.18 -20.36
N GLU A 604 -3.81 -41.77 -19.20
CA GLU A 604 -3.33 -43.09 -18.81
C GLU A 604 -4.27 -44.25 -19.23
N GLU A 605 -5.53 -43.97 -19.61
CA GLU A 605 -6.54 -44.97 -20.03
C GLU A 605 -6.48 -45.32 -21.54
N ASP A 606 -5.30 -45.32 -22.15
CA ASP A 606 -5.11 -45.64 -23.58
C ASP A 606 -6.10 -44.85 -24.49
N PRO A 607 -6.14 -43.51 -24.38
CA PRO A 607 -7.07 -42.67 -25.14
C PRO A 607 -6.78 -42.79 -26.64
N LYS A 608 -7.80 -42.51 -27.47
CA LYS A 608 -7.61 -42.51 -28.93
C LYS A 608 -6.56 -41.48 -29.34
N ASP A 609 -5.85 -41.73 -30.44
CA ASP A 609 -4.79 -40.83 -30.94
C ASP A 609 -5.28 -39.36 -31.11
N ASP A 610 -6.54 -39.15 -31.48
CA ASP A 610 -7.15 -37.81 -31.64
C ASP A 610 -7.54 -37.12 -30.31
N GLN A 611 -7.52 -37.85 -29.20
CA GLN A 611 -7.84 -37.36 -27.85
C GLN A 611 -6.58 -37.02 -27.05
N ILE A 612 -5.43 -37.65 -27.35
CA ILE A 612 -4.17 -37.41 -26.65
C ILE A 612 -3.79 -35.92 -26.70
N ASP A 613 -3.79 -35.32 -27.89
CA ASP A 613 -3.39 -33.91 -28.05
C ASP A 613 -4.38 -32.95 -27.35
N LYS A 614 -5.67 -33.27 -27.36
CA LYS A 614 -6.71 -32.49 -26.67
C LYS A 614 -6.54 -32.57 -25.15
N LEU A 615 -6.27 -33.76 -24.62
CA LEU A 615 -6.05 -33.99 -23.19
C LEU A 615 -4.75 -33.34 -22.71
N LYS A 616 -3.67 -33.43 -23.50
CA LYS A 616 -2.41 -32.71 -23.25
C LYS A 616 -2.63 -31.20 -23.23
N SER A 617 -3.40 -30.65 -24.17
CA SER A 617 -3.73 -29.22 -24.22
C SER A 617 -4.59 -28.76 -23.03
N LEU A 618 -5.57 -29.56 -22.63
CA LEU A 618 -6.40 -29.31 -21.44
C LEU A 618 -5.59 -29.33 -20.15
N LYS A 619 -4.72 -30.34 -20.00
CA LYS A 619 -3.80 -30.46 -18.87
C LYS A 619 -2.85 -29.26 -18.82
N PHE A 620 -2.22 -28.92 -19.94
CA PHE A 620 -1.35 -27.74 -20.06
C PHE A 620 -2.06 -26.43 -19.68
N SER A 621 -3.30 -26.24 -20.12
CA SER A 621 -4.09 -25.05 -19.78
C SER A 621 -4.43 -24.97 -18.30
N ALA A 622 -4.75 -26.11 -17.68
CA ALA A 622 -5.05 -26.18 -16.26
C ALA A 622 -3.79 -25.98 -15.39
N ASP A 623 -2.67 -26.61 -15.76
CA ASP A 623 -1.37 -26.44 -15.11
C ASP A 623 -0.91 -24.97 -15.16
N ASN A 624 -1.06 -24.30 -16.30
CA ASN A 624 -0.74 -22.87 -16.45
C ASN A 624 -1.62 -21.96 -15.60
N LEU A 625 -2.92 -22.25 -15.52
CA LEU A 625 -3.84 -21.44 -14.72
C LEU A 625 -3.54 -21.59 -13.22
N LEU A 626 -3.07 -22.78 -12.80
CA LEU A 626 -2.66 -23.03 -11.42
C LEU A 626 -1.38 -22.25 -11.09
N ALA A 627 -0.41 -22.27 -12.00
CA ALA A 627 0.82 -21.47 -11.89
C ALA A 627 0.51 -19.97 -11.78
N LEU A 628 -0.40 -19.46 -12.63
CA LEU A 628 -0.88 -18.07 -12.58
C LEU A 628 -1.49 -17.68 -11.23
N VAL A 629 -2.36 -18.53 -10.70
CA VAL A 629 -3.02 -18.29 -9.40
C VAL A 629 -2.00 -18.28 -8.27
N ASN A 630 -1.03 -19.19 -8.31
CA ASN A 630 0.05 -19.24 -7.33
C ASN A 630 0.98 -18.01 -7.44
N ASP A 631 1.34 -17.58 -8.65
CA ASP A 631 2.13 -16.37 -8.89
C ASP A 631 1.44 -15.12 -8.30
N ILE A 632 0.13 -14.98 -8.49
CA ILE A 632 -0.65 -13.85 -7.96
C ILE A 632 -0.67 -13.88 -6.42
N LEU A 633 -0.83 -15.06 -5.83
CA LEU A 633 -0.76 -15.22 -4.38
C LEU A 633 0.63 -14.88 -3.84
N ASP A 634 1.67 -15.40 -4.46
CA ASP A 634 3.06 -15.16 -4.06
C ASP A 634 3.36 -13.66 -4.14
N HIS A 635 2.96 -12.98 -5.21
CA HIS A 635 3.06 -11.52 -5.33
C HIS A 635 2.32 -10.79 -4.19
N SER A 636 1.08 -11.20 -3.86
CA SER A 636 0.34 -10.60 -2.75
C SER A 636 1.00 -10.85 -1.39
N LYS A 637 1.62 -12.01 -1.18
CA LYS A 637 2.32 -12.35 0.06
C LYS A 637 3.60 -11.52 0.20
N ILE A 638 4.35 -11.34 -0.89
CA ILE A 638 5.53 -10.47 -0.98
C ILE A 638 5.18 -9.02 -0.63
N GLU A 639 4.15 -8.44 -1.27
CA GLU A 639 3.72 -7.06 -1.03
C GLU A 639 3.35 -6.82 0.45
N SER A 640 2.85 -7.85 1.12
CA SER A 640 2.48 -7.81 2.54
C SER A 640 3.62 -8.14 3.53
N GLY A 641 4.81 -8.50 3.04
CA GLY A 641 5.96 -8.88 3.86
C GLY A 641 5.79 -10.19 4.64
N LYS A 642 4.89 -11.09 4.19
CA LYS A 642 4.52 -12.33 4.89
C LYS A 642 5.25 -13.60 4.39
N ILE A 643 6.24 -13.46 3.52
CA ILE A 643 7.08 -14.59 3.13
C ILE A 643 8.07 -14.91 4.25
N SER A 644 8.04 -16.15 4.72
CA SER A 644 9.05 -16.76 5.58
C SER A 644 10.01 -17.60 4.75
N PHE A 645 11.31 -17.44 4.95
CA PHE A 645 12.33 -18.30 4.35
C PHE A 645 12.70 -19.42 5.32
N SER A 646 12.81 -20.65 4.83
CA SER A 646 13.42 -21.74 5.59
C SER A 646 14.94 -21.62 5.55
N ASN A 647 15.63 -21.99 6.63
CA ASN A 647 17.09 -22.04 6.67
C ASN A 647 17.53 -23.49 6.94
N GLU A 648 17.45 -24.34 5.91
CA GLU A 648 17.71 -25.77 5.99
C GLU A 648 18.99 -26.16 5.23
N PRO A 649 19.70 -27.24 5.63
CA PRO A 649 20.85 -27.73 4.89
C PRO A 649 20.47 -28.18 3.48
N LEU A 650 20.99 -27.50 2.46
CA LEU A 650 20.74 -27.80 1.05
C LEU A 650 22.04 -28.04 0.27
N GLN A 651 21.95 -28.88 -0.76
CA GLN A 651 23.07 -29.18 -1.65
C GLN A 651 22.95 -28.42 -2.97
N LEU A 652 23.76 -27.36 -3.13
CA LEU A 652 23.68 -26.47 -4.29
C LEU A 652 23.89 -27.20 -5.62
N LYS A 653 24.79 -28.18 -5.64
CA LYS A 653 25.08 -28.96 -6.86
C LYS A 653 23.88 -29.80 -7.29
N ASP A 654 23.20 -30.43 -6.34
CA ASP A 654 22.05 -31.29 -6.62
C ASP A 654 20.89 -30.47 -7.19
N ILE A 655 20.61 -29.30 -6.61
CA ILE A 655 19.58 -28.38 -7.08
C ILE A 655 19.86 -27.91 -8.51
N VAL A 656 21.07 -27.45 -8.78
CA VAL A 656 21.49 -26.98 -10.11
C VAL A 656 21.41 -28.12 -11.14
N SER A 657 21.79 -29.33 -10.76
CA SER A 657 21.66 -30.53 -11.60
C SER A 657 20.20 -30.90 -11.88
N GLN A 658 19.32 -30.87 -10.87
CA GLN A 658 17.89 -31.18 -11.03
C GLN A 658 17.21 -30.17 -11.96
N VAL A 659 17.44 -28.87 -11.77
CA VAL A 659 16.92 -27.84 -12.68
C VAL A 659 17.45 -28.06 -14.10
N GLY A 660 18.71 -28.43 -14.22
CA GLY A 660 19.33 -28.79 -15.48
C GLY A 660 18.63 -29.95 -16.19
N GLU A 661 18.41 -31.07 -15.50
CA GLU A 661 17.72 -32.25 -16.05
C GLU A 661 16.29 -31.93 -16.47
N MET A 662 15.55 -31.16 -15.66
CA MET A 662 14.19 -30.74 -15.99
C MET A 662 14.13 -29.88 -17.26
N MET A 663 15.14 -29.05 -17.50
CA MET A 663 15.20 -28.19 -18.67
C MET A 663 15.75 -28.92 -19.91
N ARG A 664 16.52 -30.00 -19.74
CA ARG A 664 17.04 -30.82 -20.85
C ARG A 664 15.94 -31.37 -21.74
N GLU A 665 14.86 -31.87 -21.15
CA GLU A 665 13.71 -32.39 -21.91
C GLU A 665 13.16 -31.33 -22.87
N LYS A 666 12.98 -30.09 -22.39
CA LYS A 666 12.49 -28.95 -23.18
C LYS A 666 13.50 -28.47 -24.22
N THR A 667 14.80 -28.51 -23.91
CA THR A 667 15.84 -28.09 -24.86
C THR A 667 16.06 -29.13 -25.94
N ASP A 668 15.96 -30.42 -25.63
CA ASP A 668 16.09 -31.52 -26.58
C ASP A 668 14.93 -31.53 -27.58
N GLU A 669 13.69 -31.23 -27.13
CA GLU A 669 12.53 -31.04 -28.01
C GLU A 669 12.72 -29.89 -29.01
N LYS A 670 13.40 -28.81 -28.59
CA LYS A 670 13.67 -27.62 -29.42
C LYS A 670 14.98 -27.71 -30.22
N GLY A 671 15.89 -28.64 -29.89
CA GLY A 671 17.23 -28.69 -30.47
C GLY A 671 18.19 -27.61 -29.96
N VAL A 672 18.00 -27.09 -28.75
CA VAL A 672 18.87 -26.09 -28.10
C VAL A 672 19.90 -26.80 -27.21
N GLU A 673 21.16 -26.35 -27.21
CA GLU A 673 22.21 -26.93 -26.37
C GLU A 673 22.16 -26.35 -24.94
N LEU A 674 22.06 -27.20 -23.90
CA LEU A 674 22.14 -26.78 -22.50
C LEU A 674 23.49 -27.14 -21.87
N ALA A 675 24.26 -26.12 -21.51
CA ALA A 675 25.55 -26.25 -20.82
C ALA A 675 25.43 -25.80 -19.36
N ILE A 676 25.98 -26.60 -18.43
CA ILE A 676 26.00 -26.29 -16.99
C ILE A 676 27.44 -26.37 -16.50
N GLU A 677 27.92 -25.28 -15.90
CA GLU A 677 29.27 -25.17 -15.35
C GLU A 677 29.20 -24.75 -13.88
N ILE A 678 29.79 -25.54 -12.98
CA ILE A 678 29.83 -25.24 -11.54
C ILE A 678 31.30 -25.10 -11.14
N ASP A 679 31.68 -23.95 -10.60
CA ASP A 679 33.02 -23.72 -10.09
C ASP A 679 33.32 -24.65 -8.91
N SER A 680 34.52 -25.24 -8.93
CA SER A 680 35.10 -26.04 -7.85
C SER A 680 35.04 -25.40 -6.47
N ARG A 681 35.02 -24.06 -6.40
CA ARG A 681 34.94 -23.30 -5.14
C ARG A 681 33.55 -23.32 -4.50
N VAL A 682 32.49 -23.59 -5.27
CA VAL A 682 31.12 -23.59 -4.74
C VAL A 682 30.97 -24.66 -3.65
N PRO A 683 30.51 -24.28 -2.44
CA PRO A 683 30.33 -25.22 -1.33
C PRO A 683 29.29 -26.30 -1.67
N VAL A 684 29.53 -27.52 -1.18
CA VAL A 684 28.62 -28.65 -1.42
C VAL A 684 27.33 -28.49 -0.62
N LYS A 685 27.43 -28.03 0.64
CA LYS A 685 26.29 -27.80 1.54
C LYS A 685 26.28 -26.36 2.05
N VAL A 686 25.11 -25.74 2.02
CA VAL A 686 24.85 -24.41 2.62
C VAL A 686 23.50 -24.44 3.34
N LEU A 687 23.21 -23.45 4.18
CA LEU A 687 21.87 -23.27 4.75
C LEU A 687 21.06 -22.30 3.88
N GLY A 688 19.81 -22.65 3.58
CA GLY A 688 18.88 -21.79 2.85
C GLY A 688 17.54 -22.45 2.54
N ASP A 689 16.81 -21.88 1.58
CA ASP A 689 15.48 -22.36 1.16
C ASP A 689 15.56 -23.00 -0.23
N GLU A 690 15.52 -24.34 -0.26
CA GLU A 690 15.60 -25.14 -1.50
C GLU A 690 14.45 -24.81 -2.47
N ASN A 691 13.23 -24.63 -1.96
CA ASN A 691 12.06 -24.37 -2.78
C ASN A 691 12.15 -23.01 -3.47
N ARG A 692 12.59 -21.97 -2.74
CA ARG A 692 12.77 -20.62 -3.31
C ARG A 692 13.92 -20.55 -4.29
N LEU A 693 15.01 -21.25 -4.00
CA LEU A 693 16.13 -21.34 -4.94
C LEU A 693 15.70 -22.05 -6.24
N ASN A 694 14.97 -23.17 -6.13
CA ASN A 694 14.37 -23.84 -7.28
C ASN A 694 13.46 -22.90 -8.08
N GLN A 695 12.57 -22.16 -7.40
CA GLN A 695 11.66 -21.20 -8.05
C GLN A 695 12.43 -20.12 -8.83
N ILE A 696 13.49 -19.55 -8.25
CA ILE A 696 14.36 -18.56 -8.89
C ILE A 696 15.01 -19.15 -10.15
N LEU A 697 15.63 -20.33 -10.04
CA LEU A 697 16.38 -20.94 -11.15
C LEU A 697 15.46 -21.43 -12.26
N ILE A 698 14.33 -22.06 -11.93
CA ILE A 698 13.33 -22.51 -12.92
C ILE A 698 12.77 -21.32 -13.71
N ASN A 699 12.51 -20.19 -13.05
CA ASN A 699 12.00 -19.00 -13.74
C ASN A 699 13.01 -18.41 -14.72
N ILE A 700 14.28 -18.29 -14.32
CA ILE A 700 15.31 -17.68 -15.16
C ILE A 700 15.74 -18.62 -16.29
N VAL A 701 16.07 -19.87 -15.97
CA VAL A 701 16.48 -20.87 -16.98
C VAL A 701 15.29 -21.21 -17.90
N GLY A 702 14.08 -21.27 -17.36
CA GLY A 702 12.87 -21.47 -18.14
C GLY A 702 12.65 -20.35 -19.16
N ASN A 703 12.88 -19.09 -18.78
CA ASN A 703 12.83 -17.96 -19.71
C ASN A 703 13.93 -18.07 -20.79
N ALA A 704 15.16 -18.42 -20.42
CA ALA A 704 16.25 -18.61 -21.37
C ALA A 704 15.94 -19.67 -22.44
N VAL A 705 15.41 -20.83 -22.03
CA VAL A 705 14.98 -21.92 -22.94
C VAL A 705 13.76 -21.52 -23.77
N LYS A 706 12.85 -20.76 -23.18
CA LYS A 706 11.63 -20.30 -23.84
C LYS A 706 11.91 -19.35 -24.99
N PHE A 707 12.81 -18.39 -24.80
CA PHE A 707 13.12 -17.32 -25.76
C PHE A 707 14.30 -17.63 -26.70
N THR A 708 14.84 -18.84 -26.61
CA THR A 708 15.85 -19.38 -27.53
C THR A 708 15.20 -20.46 -28.39
N ASP A 709 15.14 -20.23 -29.70
CA ASP A 709 14.63 -21.22 -30.66
C ASP A 709 15.75 -22.08 -31.23
N GLU A 710 16.91 -21.48 -31.51
CA GLU A 710 18.12 -22.17 -31.98
C GLU A 710 19.34 -21.58 -31.24
N GLY A 711 20.33 -22.43 -30.92
CA GLY A 711 21.57 -22.01 -30.26
C GLY A 711 21.82 -22.71 -28.94
N LYS A 712 22.26 -21.96 -27.92
CA LYS A 712 22.64 -22.53 -26.62
C LYS A 712 22.17 -21.69 -25.42
N VAL A 713 21.92 -22.38 -24.31
CA VAL A 713 21.70 -21.81 -22.99
C VAL A 713 22.82 -22.31 -22.07
N GLU A 714 23.51 -21.40 -21.39
CA GLU A 714 24.62 -21.70 -20.47
C GLU A 714 24.25 -21.24 -19.06
N MET A 715 24.35 -22.14 -18.08
CA MET A 715 24.20 -21.81 -16.66
C MET A 715 25.53 -22.01 -15.95
N ARG A 716 26.13 -20.91 -15.49
CA ARG A 716 27.37 -20.90 -14.70
C ARG A 716 27.08 -20.55 -13.25
N VAL A 717 27.59 -21.37 -12.33
CA VAL A 717 27.49 -21.14 -10.88
C VAL A 717 28.89 -20.94 -10.33
N SER A 718 29.14 -19.80 -9.70
CA SER A 718 30.46 -19.45 -9.17
C SER A 718 30.37 -18.82 -7.77
N GLN A 719 31.42 -18.97 -6.97
CA GLN A 719 31.52 -18.27 -5.68
C GLN A 719 32.30 -16.96 -5.88
N ILE A 720 31.67 -15.81 -5.60
CA ILE A 720 32.29 -14.49 -5.75
C ILE A 720 33.13 -14.16 -4.53
N SER A 721 32.56 -14.40 -3.34
CA SER A 721 33.22 -14.05 -2.08
C SER A 721 32.89 -15.06 -0.98
N GLU A 722 33.70 -15.03 0.07
CA GLU A 722 33.47 -15.81 1.29
C GLU A 722 33.71 -14.92 2.49
N THR A 723 32.74 -14.89 3.40
CA THR A 723 32.90 -14.23 4.69
C THR A 723 33.09 -15.28 5.79
N ARG A 724 33.18 -14.85 7.05
CA ARG A 724 33.33 -15.78 8.19
C ARG A 724 32.16 -16.77 8.25
N ASP A 725 30.94 -16.29 8.04
CA ASP A 725 29.71 -17.04 8.32
C ASP A 725 28.87 -17.29 7.06
N HIS A 726 29.18 -16.68 5.91
CA HIS A 726 28.39 -16.80 4.67
C HIS A 726 29.24 -17.03 3.40
N HIS A 727 28.63 -17.65 2.40
CA HIS A 727 29.12 -17.78 1.01
C HIS A 727 28.28 -16.91 0.07
N GLU A 728 28.91 -16.04 -0.73
CA GLU A 728 28.21 -15.35 -1.83
C GLU A 728 28.36 -16.14 -3.13
N ILE A 729 27.23 -16.60 -3.66
CA ILE A 729 27.14 -17.43 -4.86
C ILE A 729 26.47 -16.64 -5.99
N GLU A 730 27.12 -16.63 -7.15
CA GLU A 730 26.61 -16.11 -8.41
C GLU A 730 26.02 -17.22 -9.25
N PHE A 731 24.79 -17.02 -9.70
CA PHE A 731 24.13 -17.81 -10.74
C PHE A 731 24.01 -16.93 -11.97
N LYS A 732 24.73 -17.31 -13.03
CA LYS A 732 24.74 -16.60 -14.31
C LYS A 732 24.10 -17.49 -15.38
N ILE A 733 23.03 -17.01 -16.00
CA ILE A 733 22.29 -17.72 -17.05
C ILE A 733 22.40 -16.88 -18.32
N THR A 734 23.02 -17.43 -19.36
CA THR A 734 23.23 -16.78 -20.66
C THR A 734 22.51 -17.54 -21.76
N ASP A 735 21.70 -16.86 -22.54
CA ASP A 735 20.98 -17.40 -23.69
C ASP A 735 21.41 -16.70 -24.99
N THR A 736 21.23 -17.38 -26.13
CA THR A 736 21.46 -16.82 -27.47
C THR A 736 20.16 -16.48 -28.19
N GLY A 737 19.09 -16.19 -27.44
CA GLY A 737 17.74 -15.96 -27.94
C GLY A 737 17.50 -14.56 -28.51
N ILE A 738 16.24 -14.14 -28.53
CA ILE A 738 15.79 -12.87 -29.13
C ILE A 738 16.35 -11.61 -28.46
N GLY A 739 16.88 -11.71 -27.24
CA GLY A 739 17.36 -10.58 -26.45
C GLY A 739 16.25 -9.60 -26.02
N ILE A 740 16.64 -8.60 -25.22
CA ILE A 740 15.77 -7.61 -24.59
C ILE A 740 16.19 -6.20 -25.04
N PRO A 741 15.26 -5.38 -25.54
CA PRO A 741 15.50 -3.97 -25.87
C PRO A 741 16.00 -3.14 -24.68
N GLU A 742 16.86 -2.16 -24.93
CA GLU A 742 17.49 -1.32 -23.88
C GLU A 742 16.46 -0.60 -22.99
N ASP A 743 15.38 -0.10 -23.59
CA ASP A 743 14.28 0.59 -22.92
C ASP A 743 13.44 -0.34 -22.02
N LYS A 744 13.58 -1.66 -22.17
CA LYS A 744 12.80 -2.66 -21.43
C LYS A 744 13.60 -3.44 -20.39
N LYS A 745 14.91 -3.24 -20.28
CA LYS A 745 15.78 -4.00 -19.33
C LYS A 745 15.41 -3.83 -17.87
N GLU A 746 14.98 -2.65 -17.45
CA GLU A 746 14.48 -2.43 -16.08
C GLU A 746 13.01 -2.83 -15.94
N ALA A 747 12.22 -2.60 -17.00
CA ALA A 747 10.79 -2.87 -17.08
C ALA A 747 10.43 -4.35 -16.91
N ILE A 748 11.24 -5.27 -17.43
CA ILE A 748 10.98 -6.72 -17.31
C ILE A 748 10.90 -7.26 -15.87
N PHE A 749 11.37 -6.49 -14.88
CA PHE A 749 11.27 -6.85 -13.47
C PHE A 749 10.03 -6.27 -12.78
N ASN A 750 9.27 -5.40 -13.45
CA ASN A 750 8.03 -4.86 -12.92
C ASN A 750 6.89 -5.87 -13.11
N ALA A 751 5.97 -5.90 -12.16
CA ALA A 751 4.82 -6.80 -12.22
C ALA A 751 3.95 -6.49 -13.46
N PHE A 752 3.59 -7.53 -14.21
CA PHE A 752 2.73 -7.46 -15.40
C PHE A 752 3.33 -6.76 -16.62
N GLU A 753 4.60 -6.34 -16.59
CA GLU A 753 5.28 -5.76 -17.75
C GLU A 753 5.94 -6.87 -18.60
N GLN A 754 5.73 -6.82 -19.92
CA GLN A 754 6.28 -7.77 -20.89
C GLN A 754 6.91 -7.05 -22.08
N ALA A 755 7.97 -7.65 -22.63
CA ALA A 755 8.83 -7.00 -23.62
C ALA A 755 8.20 -6.80 -25.00
N ASP A 756 7.12 -7.48 -25.41
CA ASP A 756 6.36 -7.16 -26.64
C ASP A 756 4.99 -7.87 -26.70
N SER A 757 3.97 -7.18 -27.23
CA SER A 757 2.61 -7.72 -27.43
C SER A 757 2.48 -8.67 -28.62
N SER A 758 3.47 -8.76 -29.50
CA SER A 758 3.53 -9.71 -30.64
C SER A 758 4.01 -11.11 -30.23
N ILE A 759 4.66 -11.24 -29.07
CA ILE A 759 5.18 -12.50 -28.50
C ILE A 759 4.06 -13.32 -27.82
N LEU A 760 2.88 -12.71 -27.62
CA LEU A 760 1.67 -13.31 -27.02
C LEU A 760 1.20 -14.56 -27.77
N ASN A 761 1.32 -14.58 -29.10
CA ASN A 761 0.81 -15.68 -29.91
C ASN A 761 1.77 -16.88 -29.99
N THR A 762 3.03 -16.73 -29.58
CA THR A 762 4.06 -17.75 -29.78
C THR A 762 4.63 -18.31 -28.47
N TYR A 763 4.72 -17.52 -27.39
CA TYR A 763 5.44 -17.97 -26.18
C TYR A 763 4.68 -17.85 -24.84
N GLY A 764 3.57 -17.10 -24.70
CA GLY A 764 2.65 -17.10 -23.54
C GLY A 764 3.24 -16.98 -22.11
N GLY A 765 2.90 -15.95 -21.31
CA GLY A 765 3.40 -15.84 -19.93
C GLY A 765 2.65 -14.86 -19.05
N THR A 766 2.83 -14.97 -17.72
CA THR A 766 2.10 -14.21 -16.68
C THR A 766 2.63 -12.78 -16.49
N GLY A 767 3.89 -12.53 -16.87
CA GLY A 767 4.60 -11.28 -16.58
C GLY A 767 4.94 -11.10 -15.09
N LEU A 768 4.71 -12.12 -14.26
CA LEU A 768 4.97 -12.07 -12.82
C LEU A 768 6.28 -12.75 -12.43
N GLY A 769 6.71 -13.79 -13.17
CA GLY A 769 7.86 -14.62 -12.82
C GLY A 769 9.14 -13.84 -12.50
N LEU A 770 9.56 -12.89 -13.35
CA LEU A 770 10.77 -12.08 -13.10
C LEU A 770 10.60 -11.08 -11.94
N SER A 771 9.39 -10.53 -11.75
CA SER A 771 9.09 -9.66 -10.61
C SER A 771 9.12 -10.41 -9.28
N ILE A 772 8.60 -11.65 -9.26
CA ILE A 772 8.67 -12.56 -8.11
C ILE A 772 10.12 -12.94 -7.83
N THR A 773 10.87 -13.33 -8.87
CA THR A 773 12.29 -13.66 -8.76
C THR A 773 13.10 -12.49 -8.18
N LYS A 774 12.88 -11.26 -8.65
CA LYS A 774 13.56 -10.07 -8.11
C LYS A 774 13.25 -9.87 -6.63
N ASN A 775 11.98 -9.90 -6.26
CA ASN A 775 11.57 -9.74 -4.85
C ASN A 775 12.14 -10.85 -3.96
N LEU A 776 12.11 -12.12 -4.40
CA LEU A 776 12.67 -13.24 -3.64
C LEU A 776 14.19 -13.10 -3.43
N VAL A 777 14.91 -12.61 -4.44
CA VAL A 777 16.35 -12.36 -4.35
C VAL A 777 16.64 -11.18 -3.42
N GLU A 778 15.93 -10.06 -3.56
CA GLU A 778 16.11 -8.87 -2.72
C GLU A 778 15.75 -9.12 -1.25
N MET A 779 14.70 -9.91 -0.97
CA MET A 779 14.32 -10.31 0.39
C MET A 779 15.35 -11.22 1.06
N GLN A 780 16.13 -11.98 0.29
CA GLN A 780 17.29 -12.76 0.78
C GLN A 780 18.57 -11.92 0.89
N GLY A 781 18.49 -10.60 0.68
CA GLY A 781 19.65 -9.70 0.70
C GLY A 781 20.56 -9.84 -0.52
N GLY A 782 20.09 -10.50 -1.58
CA GLY A 782 20.79 -10.69 -2.84
C GLY A 782 20.53 -9.58 -3.86
N SER A 783 21.06 -9.76 -5.08
CA SER A 783 20.77 -8.86 -6.20
C SER A 783 20.59 -9.62 -7.51
N ILE A 784 19.73 -9.09 -8.40
CA ILE A 784 19.49 -9.61 -9.74
C ILE A 784 19.73 -8.50 -10.78
N LYS A 785 20.33 -8.86 -11.91
CA LYS A 785 20.56 -7.96 -13.06
C LYS A 785 20.34 -8.70 -14.37
N ALA A 786 19.96 -7.96 -15.41
CA ALA A 786 19.87 -8.45 -16.78
C ALA A 786 20.71 -7.57 -17.71
N GLU A 787 21.60 -8.19 -18.47
CA GLU A 787 22.32 -7.58 -19.58
C GLU A 787 21.87 -8.25 -20.87
N SER A 788 21.53 -7.49 -21.91
CA SER A 788 21.04 -8.07 -23.16
C SER A 788 21.20 -7.11 -24.33
N GLU A 789 21.27 -7.67 -25.53
CA GLU A 789 21.20 -6.92 -26.79
C GLU A 789 20.19 -7.60 -27.71
N GLN A 790 19.25 -6.83 -28.27
CA GLN A 790 18.20 -7.37 -29.12
C GLN A 790 18.81 -8.13 -30.32
N GLY A 791 18.39 -9.39 -30.48
CA GLY A 791 18.86 -10.32 -31.51
C GLY A 791 20.18 -11.05 -31.21
N LYS A 792 20.79 -10.84 -30.03
CA LYS A 792 22.02 -11.55 -29.61
C LYS A 792 21.88 -12.38 -28.33
N GLY A 793 20.71 -12.34 -27.70
CA GLY A 793 20.40 -13.07 -26.47
C GLY A 793 20.50 -12.23 -25.19
N SER A 794 20.32 -12.88 -24.05
CA SER A 794 20.29 -12.23 -22.73
C SER A 794 21.19 -12.94 -21.73
N GLU A 795 21.67 -12.18 -20.75
CA GLU A 795 22.42 -12.67 -19.60
C GLU A 795 21.72 -12.18 -18.32
N PHE A 796 21.28 -13.14 -17.50
CA PHE A 796 20.75 -12.89 -16.17
C PHE A 796 21.78 -13.27 -15.12
N THR A 797 22.08 -12.34 -14.22
CA THR A 797 23.00 -12.56 -13.10
C THR A 797 22.24 -12.41 -11.79
N VAL A 798 22.25 -13.48 -10.98
CA VAL A 798 21.68 -13.50 -9.62
C VAL A 798 22.79 -13.75 -8.62
N ILE A 799 22.83 -12.95 -7.56
CA ILE A 799 23.78 -13.09 -6.46
C ILE A 799 23.00 -13.33 -5.17
N LEU A 800 23.27 -14.44 -4.49
CA LEU A 800 22.66 -14.83 -3.22
C LEU A 800 23.73 -15.09 -2.16
N SER A 801 23.41 -14.77 -0.91
CA SER A 801 24.25 -15.05 0.26
C SER A 801 23.66 -16.21 1.04
N PHE A 802 24.44 -17.28 1.22
CA PHE A 802 24.03 -18.45 2.00
C PHE A 802 24.86 -18.60 3.25
N GLU A 803 24.24 -18.98 4.37
CA GLU A 803 24.94 -19.23 5.62
C GLU A 803 25.72 -20.56 5.54
N LYS A 804 26.85 -20.60 6.23
CA LYS A 804 27.71 -21.80 6.30
C LYS A 804 27.04 -22.89 7.14
N CYS A 805 26.92 -24.08 6.56
CA CYS A 805 26.49 -25.26 7.30
C CYS A 805 27.63 -25.75 8.23
N LEU A 806 27.54 -25.43 9.52
CA LEU A 806 28.46 -25.92 10.55
C LEU A 806 28.05 -27.33 10.99
N GLU A 807 28.43 -28.35 10.22
CA GLU A 807 28.53 -29.70 10.77
C GLU A 807 29.94 -30.23 10.62
N THR A 808 30.57 -30.34 11.79
CA THR A 808 31.74 -31.17 12.02
C THR A 808 31.20 -32.56 12.29
N GLU A 809 31.24 -33.48 11.32
CA GLU A 809 31.34 -34.89 11.66
C GLU A 809 32.02 -35.68 10.54
N LYS A 810 32.94 -36.52 10.99
CA LYS A 810 33.80 -37.38 10.19
C LYS A 810 32.94 -38.27 9.31
N ILE A 811 33.22 -38.30 8.02
CA ILE A 811 33.08 -39.53 7.25
C ILE A 811 34.42 -39.81 6.60
N GLU A 812 34.96 -40.95 7.02
CA GLU A 812 36.19 -41.54 6.56
C GLU A 812 36.15 -41.72 5.05
N ASP A 813 37.30 -41.44 4.46
CA ASP A 813 37.78 -42.04 3.24
C ASP A 813 37.48 -43.56 3.26
N ASP A 814 36.42 -43.98 2.58
CA ASP A 814 36.33 -45.35 2.09
C ASP A 814 36.35 -45.31 0.56
N SER A 815 37.51 -44.87 0.08
CA SER A 815 38.01 -45.09 -1.25
C SER A 815 38.36 -46.58 -1.41
N THR A 816 37.36 -47.42 -1.68
CA THR A 816 37.56 -48.64 -2.46
C THR A 816 36.53 -48.74 -3.56
N GLY A 817 36.95 -48.30 -4.75
CA GLY A 817 36.24 -48.59 -5.98
C GLY A 817 36.20 -50.10 -6.22
N GLN A 818 35.02 -50.62 -6.53
CA GLN A 818 34.88 -51.73 -7.45
C GLN A 818 33.63 -51.54 -8.30
N GLN A 819 33.87 -51.65 -9.60
CA GLN A 819 32.94 -51.64 -10.71
C GLN A 819 31.78 -52.61 -10.48
N HIS A 820 30.57 -52.20 -10.85
CA HIS A 820 29.60 -53.10 -11.43
C HIS A 820 28.75 -52.37 -12.47
N GLU A 821 29.14 -52.52 -13.73
CA GLU A 821 28.26 -52.42 -14.88
C GLU A 821 27.05 -53.36 -14.73
N GLY A 822 25.90 -52.90 -15.23
CA GLY A 822 24.87 -53.77 -15.80
C GLY A 822 23.91 -54.45 -14.83
N ARG A 823 22.69 -53.92 -14.73
CA ARG A 823 21.46 -54.75 -14.74
C ARG A 823 20.23 -53.95 -15.14
N LYS A 824 19.82 -54.16 -16.40
CA LYS A 824 18.41 -54.14 -16.81
C LYS A 824 17.63 -55.15 -15.95
N ASN A 825 16.34 -54.84 -15.77
CA ASN A 825 15.26 -55.59 -15.12
C ASN A 825 15.16 -55.44 -13.61
N GLN A 826 14.17 -54.65 -13.18
CA GLN A 826 13.27 -55.00 -12.07
C GLN A 826 11.89 -54.35 -12.31
N SER A 827 11.01 -55.08 -13.00
CA SER A 827 9.56 -54.91 -12.87
C SER A 827 9.17 -55.32 -11.45
N GLY A 828 8.72 -54.39 -10.62
CA GLY A 828 8.29 -54.69 -9.24
C GLY A 828 8.16 -53.49 -8.29
N LYS A 829 8.28 -52.24 -8.75
CA LYS A 829 8.15 -51.06 -7.88
C LYS A 829 6.70 -50.73 -7.49
N ASP A 830 5.71 -51.15 -8.28
CA ASP A 830 4.35 -50.59 -8.21
C ASP A 830 3.29 -51.49 -7.54
N ASP A 831 3.68 -52.61 -6.89
CA ASP A 831 2.73 -53.54 -6.27
C ASP A 831 2.54 -53.23 -4.77
N LEU A 832 1.32 -52.80 -4.40
CA LEU A 832 0.76 -52.63 -3.05
C LEU A 832 -0.29 -53.73 -2.73
N LYS A 833 -0.32 -54.84 -3.49
CA LYS A 833 -1.23 -55.97 -3.21
C LYS A 833 -1.13 -56.47 -1.78
N GLY A 834 -2.30 -56.56 -1.14
CA GLY A 834 -2.46 -57.12 0.20
C GLY A 834 -2.55 -56.08 1.31
N TYR A 835 -2.22 -54.81 1.05
CA TYR A 835 -2.38 -53.74 2.02
C TYR A 835 -3.80 -53.16 2.01
N HIS A 836 -4.32 -52.85 3.19
CA HIS A 836 -5.60 -52.21 3.42
C HIS A 836 -5.38 -50.77 3.89
N ILE A 837 -5.86 -49.81 3.11
CA ILE A 837 -5.65 -48.37 3.37
C ILE A 837 -6.98 -47.72 3.69
N LEU A 838 -7.04 -46.98 4.80
CA LEU A 838 -8.15 -46.11 5.14
C LEU A 838 -7.90 -44.72 4.54
N LEU A 839 -8.76 -44.29 3.62
CA LEU A 839 -8.72 -42.97 3.01
C LEU A 839 -9.81 -42.08 3.61
N VAL A 840 -9.41 -41.02 4.31
CA VAL A 840 -10.32 -40.08 4.97
C VAL A 840 -10.23 -38.73 4.25
N GLU A 841 -11.29 -38.37 3.54
CA GLU A 841 -11.35 -37.20 2.66
C GLU A 841 -12.81 -36.78 2.52
N ASP A 842 -13.13 -35.49 2.59
CA ASP A 842 -14.52 -35.01 2.54
C ASP A 842 -15.03 -34.79 1.10
N ASN A 843 -14.12 -34.55 0.16
CA ASN A 843 -14.46 -34.28 -1.23
C ASN A 843 -14.60 -35.58 -2.05
N PRO A 844 -15.79 -35.90 -2.58
CA PRO A 844 -16.03 -37.13 -3.34
C PRO A 844 -15.14 -37.29 -4.58
N ILE A 845 -14.67 -36.18 -5.16
CA ILE A 845 -13.77 -36.20 -6.33
C ILE A 845 -12.37 -36.64 -5.90
N ASN A 846 -11.84 -36.06 -4.81
CA ASN A 846 -10.53 -36.41 -4.27
C ASN A 846 -10.51 -37.85 -3.75
N GLN A 847 -11.58 -38.27 -3.07
CA GLN A 847 -11.78 -39.66 -2.65
C GLN A 847 -11.64 -40.62 -3.83
N LYS A 848 -12.32 -40.31 -4.94
CA LYS A 848 -12.32 -41.15 -6.14
C LYS A 848 -10.94 -41.22 -6.79
N ILE A 849 -10.24 -40.09 -6.90
CA ILE A 849 -8.89 -40.02 -7.50
C ILE A 849 -7.88 -40.83 -6.67
N ALA A 850 -7.81 -40.56 -5.36
CA ALA A 850 -6.88 -41.25 -4.47
C ALA A 850 -7.17 -42.75 -4.40
N ALA A 851 -8.45 -43.13 -4.27
CA ALA A 851 -8.85 -44.53 -4.25
C ALA A 851 -8.51 -45.25 -5.58
N GLN A 852 -8.64 -44.58 -6.73
CA GLN A 852 -8.29 -45.16 -8.02
C GLN A 852 -6.79 -45.45 -8.16
N PHE A 853 -5.91 -44.53 -7.73
CA PHE A 853 -4.46 -44.79 -7.75
C PHE A 853 -4.08 -45.96 -6.83
N LEU A 854 -4.60 -45.98 -5.60
CA LEU A 854 -4.33 -47.05 -4.64
C LEU A 854 -4.85 -48.41 -5.12
N ASN A 855 -6.04 -48.46 -5.72
CA ASN A 855 -6.59 -49.67 -6.33
C ASN A 855 -5.77 -50.13 -7.55
N LYS A 856 -5.27 -49.20 -8.37
CA LYS A 856 -4.38 -49.50 -9.52
C LYS A 856 -3.08 -50.17 -9.06
N TRP A 857 -2.54 -49.73 -7.93
CA TRP A 857 -1.37 -50.35 -7.29
C TRP A 857 -1.73 -51.62 -6.50
N GLY A 858 -3.00 -52.01 -6.41
CA GLY A 858 -3.44 -53.28 -5.82
C GLY A 858 -3.78 -53.24 -4.32
N ALA A 859 -3.78 -52.06 -3.70
CA ALA A 859 -4.23 -51.90 -2.31
C ALA A 859 -5.77 -51.99 -2.22
N LYS A 860 -6.30 -52.47 -1.09
CA LYS A 860 -7.72 -52.42 -0.77
C LYS A 860 -8.03 -51.12 -0.05
N VAL A 861 -8.86 -50.26 -0.62
CA VAL A 861 -9.18 -48.94 -0.05
C VAL A 861 -10.54 -48.96 0.62
N THR A 862 -10.62 -48.45 1.85
CA THR A 862 -11.88 -48.09 2.52
C THR A 862 -11.94 -46.58 2.65
N VAL A 863 -13.07 -45.96 2.32
CA VAL A 863 -13.22 -44.51 2.28
C VAL A 863 -14.10 -44.06 3.44
N SER A 864 -13.70 -42.96 4.09
CA SER A 864 -14.47 -42.26 5.12
C SER A 864 -14.57 -40.77 4.79
N GLU A 865 -15.72 -40.16 5.10
CA GLU A 865 -16.04 -38.78 4.68
C GLU A 865 -15.55 -37.71 5.66
N ASN A 866 -15.19 -38.07 6.90
CA ASN A 866 -14.67 -37.15 7.91
C ASN A 866 -13.92 -37.90 9.03
N GLY A 867 -13.29 -37.16 9.94
CA GLY A 867 -12.50 -37.71 11.04
C GLY A 867 -13.30 -38.57 12.03
N LYS A 868 -14.61 -38.33 12.17
CA LYS A 868 -15.48 -39.08 13.08
C LYS A 868 -15.88 -40.44 12.49
N ASP A 869 -16.22 -40.47 11.21
CA ASP A 869 -16.47 -41.71 10.48
C ASP A 869 -15.19 -42.58 10.45
N ALA A 870 -14.02 -41.95 10.30
CA ALA A 870 -12.73 -42.65 10.39
C ALA A 870 -12.52 -43.31 11.76
N LEU A 871 -12.89 -42.64 12.87
CA LEU A 871 -12.82 -43.21 14.22
C LEU A 871 -13.77 -44.41 14.41
N ASP A 872 -14.95 -44.39 13.79
CA ASP A 872 -15.90 -45.50 13.86
C ASP A 872 -15.38 -46.71 13.05
N VAL A 873 -14.87 -46.47 11.84
CA VAL A 873 -14.40 -47.51 10.92
C VAL A 873 -13.08 -48.15 11.36
N ILE A 874 -12.14 -47.37 11.93
CA ILE A 874 -10.82 -47.89 12.33
C ILE A 874 -10.88 -48.89 13.50
N THR A 875 -12.00 -48.96 14.23
CA THR A 875 -12.19 -49.92 15.33
C THR A 875 -12.06 -51.39 14.91
N SER A 876 -12.23 -51.70 13.62
CA SER A 876 -12.02 -53.05 13.06
C SER A 876 -10.56 -53.52 13.09
N LYS A 877 -9.59 -52.58 13.17
CA LYS A 877 -8.14 -52.82 13.14
C LYS A 877 -7.63 -53.57 11.91
N ASP A 878 -8.32 -53.41 10.79
CA ASP A 878 -8.01 -54.10 9.52
C ASP A 878 -7.20 -53.23 8.54
N PHE A 879 -6.56 -52.14 9.01
CA PHE A 879 -5.84 -51.17 8.18
C PHE A 879 -4.34 -51.15 8.47
N ASP A 880 -3.54 -51.00 7.42
CA ASP A 880 -2.08 -50.92 7.45
C ASP A 880 -1.58 -49.47 7.37
N LEU A 881 -2.40 -48.55 6.87
CA LEU A 881 -2.09 -47.12 6.78
C LEU A 881 -3.36 -46.28 6.69
N ILE A 882 -3.31 -45.08 7.25
CA ILE A 882 -4.36 -44.06 7.11
C ILE A 882 -3.85 -42.89 6.27
N LEU A 883 -4.63 -42.53 5.26
CA LEU A 883 -4.51 -41.25 4.55
C LEU A 883 -5.54 -40.30 5.12
N MET A 884 -5.11 -39.21 5.75
CA MET A 884 -5.97 -38.32 6.52
C MET A 884 -5.94 -36.91 5.94
N ASP A 885 -7.04 -36.44 5.37
CA ASP A 885 -7.17 -35.02 5.04
C ASP A 885 -7.13 -34.15 6.30
N LEU A 886 -6.43 -33.03 6.23
CA LEU A 886 -6.27 -32.13 7.37
C LEU A 886 -7.50 -31.26 7.61
N GLN A 887 -8.24 -30.91 6.55
CA GLN A 887 -9.35 -29.96 6.62
C GLN A 887 -10.65 -30.66 6.19
N MET A 888 -11.43 -31.10 7.18
CA MET A 888 -12.71 -31.78 6.96
C MET A 888 -13.80 -31.23 7.90
N PRO A 889 -15.09 -31.28 7.50
CA PRO A 889 -16.21 -30.94 8.36
C PRO A 889 -16.40 -31.94 9.52
N GLU A 890 -17.10 -31.49 10.57
CA GLU A 890 -17.37 -32.21 11.84
C GLU A 890 -16.15 -32.49 12.73
N MET A 891 -15.13 -33.16 12.21
CA MET A 891 -13.89 -33.46 12.91
C MET A 891 -12.73 -33.42 11.92
N ASP A 892 -11.78 -32.52 12.18
CA ASP A 892 -10.64 -32.31 11.30
C ASP A 892 -9.56 -33.40 11.48
N GLY A 893 -8.58 -33.45 10.56
CA GLY A 893 -7.55 -34.49 10.56
C GLY A 893 -6.62 -34.46 11.78
N TYR A 894 -6.42 -33.28 12.38
CA TYR A 894 -5.60 -33.12 13.59
C TYR A 894 -6.33 -33.67 14.81
N GLU A 895 -7.60 -33.34 14.97
CA GLU A 895 -8.48 -33.84 16.03
C GLU A 895 -8.68 -35.36 15.91
N ALA A 896 -8.91 -35.85 14.69
CA ALA A 896 -9.06 -37.28 14.42
C ALA A 896 -7.79 -38.06 14.76
N THR A 897 -6.61 -37.57 14.38
CA THR A 897 -5.34 -38.22 14.70
C THR A 897 -5.08 -38.22 16.20
N LYS A 898 -5.31 -37.10 16.90
CA LYS A 898 -5.20 -37.06 18.37
C LYS A 898 -6.14 -38.07 19.03
N ALA A 899 -7.37 -38.16 18.55
CA ALA A 899 -8.34 -39.12 19.06
C ALA A 899 -7.88 -40.56 18.84
N ILE A 900 -7.37 -40.91 17.64
CA ILE A 900 -6.81 -42.22 17.33
C ILE A 900 -5.62 -42.52 18.27
N ARG A 901 -4.66 -41.61 18.41
CA ARG A 901 -3.47 -41.78 19.26
C ARG A 901 -3.80 -41.84 20.76
N SER A 902 -4.94 -41.31 21.19
CA SER A 902 -5.38 -41.35 22.59
C SER A 902 -5.97 -42.70 23.03
N ILE A 903 -6.26 -43.60 22.09
CA ILE A 903 -6.76 -44.95 22.40
C ILE A 903 -5.58 -45.78 22.93
N ASP A 904 -5.70 -46.28 24.16
CA ASP A 904 -4.62 -46.99 24.85
C ASP A 904 -4.45 -48.45 24.38
N GLU A 905 -4.14 -48.62 23.09
CA GLU A 905 -3.81 -49.89 22.48
C GLU A 905 -2.67 -49.74 21.45
N GLU A 906 -1.82 -50.76 21.36
CA GLU A 906 -0.57 -50.72 20.59
C GLU A 906 -0.78 -50.43 19.09
N TYR A 907 -1.87 -50.96 18.52
CA TYR A 907 -2.22 -50.76 17.11
C TYR A 907 -2.44 -49.27 16.77
N PHE A 908 -3.28 -48.56 17.54
CA PHE A 908 -3.63 -47.17 17.25
C PHE A 908 -2.48 -46.19 17.53
N LYS A 909 -1.52 -46.58 18.37
CA LYS A 909 -0.31 -45.79 18.61
C LYS A 909 0.68 -45.88 17.44
N ASN A 910 0.74 -47.03 16.77
CA ASN A 910 1.77 -47.32 15.78
C ASN A 910 1.28 -47.32 14.32
N ILE A 911 -0.03 -47.37 14.06
CA ILE A 911 -0.53 -47.31 12.67
C ILE A 911 -0.03 -46.04 11.97
N PRO A 912 0.61 -46.14 10.79
CA PRO A 912 1.05 -44.99 10.02
C PRO A 912 -0.13 -44.10 9.63
N VAL A 913 -0.05 -42.81 9.95
CA VAL A 913 -0.99 -41.79 9.50
C VAL A 913 -0.25 -40.80 8.62
N VAL A 914 -0.64 -40.71 7.36
CA VAL A 914 -0.07 -39.81 6.38
C VAL A 914 -1.10 -38.74 6.04
N ALA A 915 -0.76 -37.47 6.27
CA ALA A 915 -1.64 -36.35 6.02
C ALA A 915 -1.81 -36.08 4.52
N LEU A 916 -3.00 -35.71 4.10
CA LEU A 916 -3.26 -35.11 2.80
C LEU A 916 -3.45 -33.61 3.01
N THR A 917 -2.54 -32.79 2.47
CA THR A 917 -2.54 -31.33 2.71
C THR A 917 -2.54 -30.54 1.40
N ALA A 918 -3.31 -29.44 1.36
CA ALA A 918 -3.28 -28.50 0.23
C ALA A 918 -2.10 -27.51 0.30
N ASP A 919 -1.33 -27.51 1.39
CA ASP A 919 -0.24 -26.55 1.65
C ASP A 919 1.04 -27.30 2.11
N ALA A 920 2.16 -27.00 1.46
CA ALA A 920 3.47 -27.65 1.67
C ALA A 920 4.39 -26.88 2.64
N PHE A 921 3.87 -25.90 3.38
CA PHE A 921 4.70 -25.06 4.27
C PHE A 921 5.20 -25.83 5.51
N ASN A 922 6.40 -25.47 5.98
CA ASN A 922 7.04 -26.02 7.17
C ASN A 922 6.17 -25.93 8.45
N GLU A 923 5.33 -24.90 8.58
CA GLU A 923 4.40 -24.77 9.72
C GLU A 923 3.36 -25.89 9.75
N VAL A 924 2.90 -26.37 8.59
CA VAL A 924 1.98 -27.51 8.53
C VAL A 924 2.74 -28.75 8.99
N ARG A 925 3.95 -28.99 8.46
CA ARG A 925 4.81 -30.15 8.77
C ARG A 925 5.05 -30.34 10.28
N ASP A 926 5.42 -29.27 10.99
CA ASP A 926 5.66 -29.33 12.44
C ASP A 926 4.39 -29.70 13.20
N ASN A 927 3.26 -29.09 12.83
CA ASN A 927 1.96 -29.39 13.43
C ASN A 927 1.50 -30.83 13.17
N VAL A 928 1.74 -31.40 11.98
CA VAL A 928 1.31 -32.78 11.66
C VAL A 928 2.10 -33.81 12.48
N LEU A 929 3.40 -33.59 12.64
CA LEU A 929 4.26 -34.46 13.43
C LEU A 929 3.94 -34.35 14.93
N GLU A 930 3.67 -33.14 15.44
CA GLU A 930 3.33 -32.92 16.85
C GLU A 930 2.04 -33.63 17.29
N VAL A 931 1.05 -33.74 16.38
CA VAL A 931 -0.20 -34.47 16.66
C VAL A 931 -0.08 -35.99 16.47
N GLY A 932 1.09 -36.49 16.08
CA GLY A 932 1.38 -37.92 15.96
C GLY A 932 1.12 -38.53 14.58
N MET A 933 1.06 -37.72 13.51
CA MET A 933 1.14 -38.22 12.13
C MET A 933 2.59 -38.52 11.74
N ASN A 934 2.77 -39.36 10.72
CA ASN A 934 4.06 -39.91 10.32
C ASN A 934 4.65 -39.19 9.10
N ASP A 935 3.82 -38.74 8.17
CA ASP A 935 4.25 -38.04 6.95
C ASP A 935 3.11 -37.22 6.35
N TYR A 936 3.36 -36.58 5.21
CA TYR A 936 2.34 -35.89 4.44
C TYR A 936 2.50 -36.12 2.93
N VAL A 937 1.41 -35.92 2.21
CA VAL A 937 1.33 -35.89 0.75
C VAL A 937 0.58 -34.63 0.36
N THR A 938 1.13 -33.90 -0.61
CA THR A 938 0.53 -32.64 -1.07
C THR A 938 -0.62 -32.90 -2.05
N LYS A 939 -1.62 -32.03 -2.01
CA LYS A 939 -2.72 -31.97 -2.98
C LYS A 939 -2.42 -30.83 -3.97
N PRO A 940 -2.46 -31.06 -5.30
CA PRO A 940 -2.94 -32.26 -5.98
C PRO A 940 -1.97 -33.44 -5.86
N ILE A 941 -2.53 -34.65 -5.77
CA ILE A 941 -1.78 -35.90 -5.59
C ILE A 941 -0.91 -36.15 -6.83
N ASN A 942 0.41 -36.02 -6.68
CA ASN A 942 1.38 -36.49 -7.67
C ASN A 942 1.51 -38.03 -7.53
N PRO A 943 1.20 -38.82 -8.57
CA PRO A 943 1.22 -40.29 -8.48
C PRO A 943 2.57 -40.87 -8.07
N GLU A 944 3.69 -40.29 -8.51
CA GLU A 944 5.02 -40.79 -8.21
C GLU A 944 5.41 -40.53 -6.74
N GLU A 945 5.14 -39.32 -6.26
CA GLU A 945 5.39 -38.92 -4.86
C GLU A 945 4.49 -39.72 -3.91
N PHE A 946 3.20 -39.85 -4.28
CA PHE A 946 2.22 -40.60 -3.52
C PHE A 946 2.61 -42.07 -3.37
N LEU A 947 3.02 -42.73 -4.46
CA LEU A 947 3.51 -44.11 -4.42
C LEU A 947 4.79 -44.24 -3.56
N LYS A 948 5.69 -43.26 -3.62
CA LYS A 948 6.94 -43.26 -2.85
C LYS A 948 6.67 -43.16 -1.34
N VAL A 949 5.75 -42.30 -0.92
CA VAL A 949 5.35 -42.18 0.50
C VAL A 949 4.63 -43.46 0.95
N MET A 950 3.71 -44.00 0.14
CA MET A 950 3.01 -45.25 0.47
C MET A 950 3.96 -46.44 0.60
N THR A 951 4.91 -46.60 -0.33
CA THR A 951 5.87 -47.70 -0.27
C THR A 951 6.86 -47.58 0.88
N ARG A 952 7.18 -46.36 1.34
CA ARG A 952 8.04 -46.15 2.53
C ARG A 952 7.43 -46.80 3.77
N TYR A 953 6.17 -46.49 4.08
CA TYR A 953 5.53 -46.97 5.31
C TYR A 953 4.94 -48.37 5.19
N LEU A 954 4.55 -48.80 3.99
CA LEU A 954 3.97 -50.13 3.78
C LEU A 954 5.02 -51.22 3.52
N LYS A 955 6.25 -50.91 3.04
CA LYS A 955 7.28 -51.94 2.73
C LYS A 955 8.39 -52.06 3.77
N GLU A 956 8.44 -51.21 4.79
CA GLU A 956 9.36 -51.32 5.94
C GLU A 956 8.84 -52.21 7.08
N GLU A 957 8.28 -53.38 6.77
CA GLU A 957 8.19 -54.51 7.72
C GLU A 957 8.65 -55.83 7.07
N ALA A 958 9.76 -55.77 6.34
CA ALA A 958 10.55 -56.95 6.00
C ALA A 958 11.92 -56.93 6.71
N LYS A 959 11.94 -56.62 8.01
CA LYS A 959 13.03 -56.98 8.92
C LYS A 959 12.46 -57.41 10.27
N THR A 960 12.17 -58.71 10.35
CA THR A 960 12.39 -59.51 11.58
C THR A 960 13.72 -59.22 12.23
#